data_AF-A0A1J5E5R0-F1
#
_entry.id   AF-A0A1J5E5R0-F1
#
_cell.length_a   1.000
_cell.length_b   1.000
_cell.length_c   1.000
_cell.angle_alpha   90.00
_cell.angle_beta   90.00
_cell.angle_gamma   90.00
#
_symmetry.space_group_name_H-M   'P 1'
#
loop_
_entity.id
_entity.type
_entity.pdbx_description
1 polymer ?
#
loop_
_entity_poly.entity_id
_entity_poly.type
_entity_poly.pdbx_seq_one_letter_code
_entity_poly.pdbx_strand_id
1 'polypeptide(L)'
;MAPKHLVRLAILSLALTLGGPVLAEPPTEPPPAVTGTPKPQEAVGMEVSAEILQRAALAYHRYAKFQAPAHLTSLSPHRPGALAGKRIAMSPGHGIQTSGGVWDFQRGITQGLREDIHTSQWAIEFLLPMLERAGGEIVPIRERSFADVSVVVDNDGPAAPYAETGAWSAGGAAGFGGTYRYAYGSDTETATATWTFSVSKSGNYPIYLYFLSGTNRSAAAKITVSHLGGATVGTLPQDDTLVETFAASVYPNIPPASDTPGEPSDFWRHLGVFPFEAGVNYQVTLSNEGTPTDRVIIADAIRVGGGMGELESSAGTPSGLPRWQESAETFLTWLGAPTWLLVNDVSARPLYALYRHADVYLALHTNCCTSSGTSTWVWYPEMWVAQSAWPANFAQTNLPPGTMELANSLQNEVVARVRANWDPAWTDHGVIGANFGELRAIRNAWYEDVNTHNISPPVSVPAALMEVAYHDTAYDASLLRTLEYRQDVARGLLVGLIRALNGPNAPLPPLSPTHVSATTTVEGLHVRWRAVEDPLATQASPTRFNVYLSADGVLFSPVPVVVEGATEVVLPLADCDTLYVKVSAANDGGESLDSAIVGGKRPSLGGARLLYVDGVDRESQLEADPVNQRSYTRIYGPALTDALAGAGFDTALDEAVEEAVLWAHYDLVVWATSETSTRRLSVDPSQRQAIDLLTASGTPLVISGAELGWHLVERGTVEEKAFFEGVLGARYLNDDAGSTVVDASRYALDSSLVFGDCSADAVCVEYPDLLDVAPGGEVVLTYDNGGAAAVRAVGRDIITAGFPLEAIADAQQRHDLIAALAAELLAPALASEGVCVAPSEPELEPEPELAPEELEAEPDVAEGVVEDPMDLAEVPVEGAAEAVEVADIGPDASVPPKNKEDGCSCAVSAAKRPLSKGLLSALSGLLLGLWATRRRR
;
A
#
# COMPACT_ATOMS: atom_id res chain seq x y z
N MET A 1 50.79 -44.35 23.11
CA MET A 1 49.98 -43.61 24.11
C MET A 1 49.02 -42.69 23.35
N ALA A 2 47.86 -42.41 23.93
CA ALA A 2 46.70 -41.76 23.30
C ALA A 2 45.92 -41.01 24.42
N PRO A 3 44.78 -40.35 24.16
CA PRO A 3 44.46 -39.38 23.10
C PRO A 3 43.69 -38.14 23.65
N LYS A 4 43.27 -37.21 22.77
CA LYS A 4 41.85 -36.83 22.50
C LYS A 4 41.70 -35.44 21.85
N HIS A 5 41.42 -35.39 20.54
CA HIS A 5 40.60 -34.36 19.89
C HIS A 5 40.09 -34.92 18.54
N LEU A 6 38.76 -34.90 18.37
CA LEU A 6 37.90 -35.33 17.24
C LEU A 6 36.46 -35.16 17.80
N VAL A 7 35.43 -34.66 17.12
CA VAL A 7 34.87 -35.01 15.79
C VAL A 7 33.99 -33.85 15.28
N ARG A 8 34.09 -33.48 13.98
CA ARG A 8 32.97 -33.19 13.03
C ARG A 8 33.43 -32.32 11.84
N LEU A 9 34.00 -32.95 10.81
CA LEU A 9 33.96 -32.48 9.41
C LEU A 9 34.49 -33.58 8.49
N ALA A 10 33.60 -34.33 7.82
CA ALA A 10 33.88 -35.19 6.65
C ALA A 10 32.66 -36.04 6.23
N ILE A 11 31.78 -35.52 5.36
CA ILE A 11 31.08 -36.31 4.33
C ILE A 11 30.92 -35.45 3.07
N LEU A 12 31.88 -35.53 2.15
CA LEU A 12 31.63 -35.41 0.71
C LEU A 12 32.81 -36.07 -0.04
N SER A 13 32.56 -36.55 -1.26
CA SER A 13 33.54 -37.17 -2.18
C SER A 13 34.03 -38.60 -1.87
N LEU A 14 33.23 -39.61 -2.24
CA LEU A 14 33.77 -40.76 -3.02
C LEU A 14 32.67 -41.57 -3.73
N ALA A 15 32.66 -41.56 -5.07
CA ALA A 15 32.36 -42.72 -5.94
C ALA A 15 32.35 -42.31 -7.43
N LEU A 16 33.41 -42.65 -8.17
CA LEU A 16 33.36 -42.64 -9.64
C LEU A 16 34.29 -43.73 -10.19
N THR A 17 33.84 -44.37 -11.27
CA THR A 17 34.50 -45.44 -12.06
C THR A 17 34.58 -46.85 -11.45
N LEU A 18 33.75 -47.77 -11.97
CA LEU A 18 34.16 -48.78 -12.96
C LEU A 18 32.99 -49.72 -13.32
N GLY A 19 32.61 -49.82 -14.60
CA GLY A 19 31.60 -50.76 -15.09
C GLY A 19 31.05 -50.41 -16.47
N GLY A 20 31.39 -51.20 -17.50
CA GLY A 20 30.91 -51.03 -18.87
C GLY A 20 29.51 -51.60 -19.11
N PRO A 21 28.93 -51.40 -20.31
CA PRO A 21 27.48 -51.56 -20.53
C PRO A 21 27.04 -53.01 -20.75
N VAL A 22 25.85 -53.33 -20.24
CA VAL A 22 25.05 -54.49 -20.70
C VAL A 22 23.85 -53.93 -21.45
N LEU A 23 23.69 -54.34 -22.71
CA LEU A 23 22.53 -54.01 -23.52
C LEU A 23 21.32 -54.81 -23.04
N ALA A 24 20.23 -54.13 -22.73
CA ALA A 24 18.90 -54.71 -22.60
C ALA A 24 18.00 -54.10 -23.69
N GLU A 25 17.20 -54.94 -24.34
CA GLU A 25 16.37 -54.55 -25.49
C GLU A 25 15.20 -53.61 -25.08
N PRO A 26 14.74 -52.73 -25.97
CA PRO A 26 13.62 -51.84 -25.67
C PRO A 26 12.30 -52.62 -25.57
N PRO A 27 11.42 -52.30 -24.60
CA PRO A 27 10.09 -52.92 -24.50
C PRO A 27 9.24 -52.55 -25.72
N THR A 28 8.54 -53.56 -26.27
CA THR A 28 7.87 -53.49 -27.57
C THR A 28 6.42 -53.01 -27.54
N GLU A 29 5.97 -52.41 -26.43
CA GLU A 29 4.61 -51.87 -26.30
C GLU A 29 4.64 -50.44 -25.72
N PRO A 30 3.95 -49.47 -26.34
CA PRO A 30 3.84 -48.13 -25.77
C PRO A 30 2.97 -48.16 -24.50
N PRO A 31 3.32 -47.41 -23.45
CA PRO A 31 2.44 -47.25 -22.29
C PRO A 31 1.09 -46.65 -22.74
N PRO A 32 -0.02 -47.00 -22.07
CA PRO A 32 -1.33 -46.47 -22.42
C PRO A 32 -1.31 -44.93 -22.31
N ALA A 33 -1.82 -44.26 -23.35
CA ALA A 33 -1.85 -42.81 -23.39
C ALA A 33 -2.65 -42.26 -22.22
N VAL A 34 -1.98 -41.55 -21.30
CA VAL A 34 -2.62 -40.74 -20.26
C VAL A 34 -3.21 -39.51 -20.94
N THR A 35 -4.41 -39.67 -21.52
CA THR A 35 -5.20 -38.58 -22.08
C THR A 35 -5.87 -37.80 -20.95
N GLY A 36 -5.06 -37.00 -20.27
CA GLY A 36 -5.49 -36.08 -19.23
C GLY A 36 -4.50 -34.94 -19.11
N THR A 37 -4.77 -33.84 -19.82
CA THR A 37 -4.19 -32.54 -19.47
C THR A 37 -4.62 -32.22 -18.03
N PRO A 38 -3.69 -31.86 -17.13
CA PRO A 38 -4.08 -31.31 -15.82
C PRO A 38 -4.96 -30.09 -16.06
N LYS A 39 -6.14 -30.06 -15.44
CA LYS A 39 -6.97 -28.85 -15.45
C LYS A 39 -6.43 -27.88 -14.40
N PRO A 40 -6.20 -26.59 -14.68
CA PRO A 40 -5.77 -25.60 -13.69
C PRO A 40 -6.83 -25.23 -12.62
N GLN A 41 -7.77 -26.11 -12.29
CA GLN A 41 -8.97 -25.81 -11.49
C GLN A 41 -8.95 -26.33 -10.05
N GLU A 42 -7.88 -26.97 -9.58
CA GLU A 42 -7.84 -27.56 -8.22
C GLU A 42 -6.98 -26.76 -7.20
N ALA A 43 -6.45 -25.60 -7.61
CA ALA A 43 -5.61 -24.73 -6.78
C ALA A 43 -6.07 -23.24 -6.78
N VAL A 44 -7.34 -22.99 -7.08
CA VAL A 44 -7.88 -21.62 -7.19
C VAL A 44 -9.20 -21.50 -6.44
N GLY A 45 -9.17 -20.74 -5.34
CA GLY A 45 -10.33 -20.17 -4.63
C GLY A 45 -11.49 -21.12 -4.32
N MET A 46 -11.58 -21.58 -3.07
CA MET A 46 -12.88 -22.07 -2.56
C MET A 46 -13.91 -20.94 -2.63
N GLU A 47 -15.19 -21.29 -2.83
CA GLU A 47 -16.26 -20.29 -2.94
C GLU A 47 -16.36 -19.49 -1.63
N VAL A 48 -15.97 -18.21 -1.69
CA VAL A 48 -16.17 -17.26 -0.58
C VAL A 48 -17.65 -17.24 -0.24
N SER A 49 -17.99 -17.63 0.99
CA SER A 49 -19.37 -17.88 1.36
C SER A 49 -20.22 -16.61 1.21
N ALA A 50 -21.52 -16.79 0.95
CA ALA A 50 -22.44 -15.64 0.83
C ALA A 50 -22.46 -14.77 2.11
N GLU A 51 -22.16 -15.36 3.27
CA GLU A 51 -22.02 -14.64 4.53
C GLU A 51 -20.71 -13.85 4.61
N ILE A 52 -19.57 -14.40 4.13
CA ILE A 52 -18.30 -13.66 4.05
C ILE A 52 -18.41 -12.50 3.05
N LEU A 53 -19.05 -12.72 1.88
CA LEU A 53 -19.35 -11.65 0.93
C LEU A 53 -20.23 -10.55 1.55
N GLN A 54 -21.15 -10.93 2.45
CA GLN A 54 -22.00 -9.99 3.18
C GLN A 54 -21.26 -9.28 4.33
N ARG A 55 -20.30 -9.93 4.99
CA ARG A 55 -19.40 -9.33 5.99
C ARG A 55 -18.43 -8.35 5.32
N ALA A 56 -17.79 -8.72 4.21
CA ALA A 56 -16.97 -7.83 3.37
C ALA A 56 -17.76 -6.61 2.88
N ALA A 57 -19.05 -6.78 2.55
CA ALA A 57 -19.94 -5.67 2.19
C ALA A 57 -20.36 -4.78 3.36
N LEU A 58 -20.21 -5.23 4.61
CA LEU A 58 -20.51 -4.49 5.84
C LEU A 58 -19.25 -3.94 6.53
N ALA A 59 -18.05 -4.42 6.17
CA ALA A 59 -16.77 -4.10 6.80
C ALA A 59 -15.99 -2.95 6.12
N TYR A 60 -16.65 -2.06 5.38
CA TYR A 60 -15.99 -0.93 4.68
C TYR A 60 -15.41 0.17 5.61
N HIS A 61 -15.31 -0.10 6.90
CA HIS A 61 -14.80 0.77 7.95
C HIS A 61 -13.91 -0.01 8.92
N ARG A 62 -12.62 -0.16 8.57
CA ARG A 62 -11.53 -0.43 9.53
C ARG A 62 -10.11 -0.14 8.97
N TYR A 63 -9.97 0.94 8.19
CA TYR A 63 -8.68 1.43 7.67
C TYR A 63 -7.83 2.15 8.75
N ALA A 64 -7.35 1.39 9.74
CA ALA A 64 -6.43 1.88 10.78
C ALA A 64 -5.08 1.15 10.82
N LYS A 65 -4.97 0.02 10.13
CA LYS A 65 -3.79 -0.85 10.17
C LYS A 65 -2.67 -0.31 9.27
N PHE A 66 -1.90 0.61 9.85
CA PHE A 66 -0.65 1.18 9.34
C PHE A 66 -0.79 2.12 8.14
N GLN A 67 -0.79 3.42 8.42
CA GLN A 67 -0.90 4.44 7.38
C GLN A 67 0.41 4.55 6.56
N ALA A 68 0.23 4.32 5.25
CA ALA A 68 1.11 4.56 4.10
C ALA A 68 2.24 3.53 3.82
N PRO A 69 2.60 3.36 2.51
CA PRO A 69 3.50 2.30 2.04
C PRO A 69 4.96 2.47 2.50
N ALA A 70 5.74 1.41 2.33
CA ALA A 70 7.09 1.29 2.85
C ALA A 70 8.12 2.33 2.31
N HIS A 71 7.79 3.14 1.31
CA HIS A 71 8.71 4.16 0.81
C HIS A 71 8.75 5.43 1.68
N LEU A 72 9.89 5.64 2.34
CA LEU A 72 10.20 6.86 3.07
C LEU A 72 10.94 7.86 2.17
N THR A 73 10.35 9.04 2.00
CA THR A 73 10.97 10.33 1.65
C THR A 73 11.65 10.52 0.27
N SER A 74 11.29 11.62 -0.42
CA SER A 74 12.26 12.33 -1.28
C SER A 74 11.85 13.79 -1.45
N LEU A 75 12.75 14.68 -1.03
CA LEU A 75 12.70 16.13 -1.28
C LEU A 75 13.50 16.54 -2.53
N SER A 76 13.75 15.63 -3.48
CA SER A 76 14.33 15.96 -4.78
C SER A 76 13.37 15.55 -5.92
N PRO A 77 13.00 16.48 -6.83
CA PRO A 77 12.26 16.17 -8.05
C PRO A 77 13.12 15.49 -9.12
N HIS A 78 14.44 15.40 -8.90
CA HIS A 78 15.39 14.71 -9.75
C HIS A 78 15.92 13.48 -9.02
N ARG A 79 15.00 12.60 -8.60
CA ARG A 79 15.36 11.26 -8.11
C ARG A 79 16.11 10.51 -9.25
N PRO A 80 17.26 9.89 -8.98
CA PRO A 80 17.91 9.03 -9.96
C PRO A 80 17.08 7.77 -10.23
N GLY A 81 17.11 7.28 -11.46
CA GLY A 81 16.38 6.11 -11.91
C GLY A 81 15.97 6.23 -13.39
N ALA A 82 15.35 5.18 -13.92
CA ALA A 82 14.95 5.13 -15.33
C ALA A 82 13.88 6.17 -15.73
N LEU A 83 13.04 6.58 -14.78
CA LEU A 83 11.96 7.56 -14.97
C LEU A 83 12.35 8.97 -14.45
N ALA A 84 13.63 9.21 -14.17
CA ALA A 84 14.12 10.51 -13.73
C ALA A 84 13.70 11.64 -14.69
N GLY A 85 13.03 12.66 -14.16
CA GLY A 85 12.51 13.78 -14.97
C GLY A 85 11.30 13.43 -15.84
N LYS A 86 10.57 12.34 -15.53
CA LYS A 86 9.29 11.98 -16.16
C LYS A 86 8.11 12.21 -15.25
N ARG A 87 7.08 12.87 -15.75
CA ARG A 87 5.78 13.04 -15.09
C ARG A 87 4.78 11.99 -15.55
N ILE A 88 4.18 11.29 -14.60
CA ILE A 88 3.36 10.11 -14.88
C ILE A 88 1.98 10.33 -14.26
N ALA A 89 0.99 10.57 -15.11
CA ALA A 89 -0.40 10.71 -14.68
C ALA A 89 -1.03 9.33 -14.44
N MET A 90 -1.41 9.08 -13.19
CA MET A 90 -1.93 7.80 -12.74
C MET A 90 -3.40 7.92 -12.34
N SER A 91 -4.28 7.26 -13.09
CA SER A 91 -5.74 7.30 -12.94
C SER A 91 -6.31 5.93 -12.54
N PRO A 92 -6.37 5.61 -11.24
CA PRO A 92 -6.87 4.32 -10.77
C PRO A 92 -8.37 4.35 -10.41
N GLY A 93 -9.20 3.53 -11.08
CA GLY A 93 -10.59 3.26 -10.65
C GLY A 93 -11.55 4.45 -10.55
N HIS A 94 -12.81 4.19 -10.25
CA HIS A 94 -13.86 5.22 -10.26
C HIS A 94 -14.02 6.01 -8.95
N GLY A 95 -13.92 5.37 -7.79
CA GLY A 95 -14.20 5.96 -6.48
C GLY A 95 -15.68 6.17 -6.16
N ILE A 96 -15.96 6.61 -4.93
CA ILE A 96 -17.30 7.06 -4.54
C ILE A 96 -17.60 8.42 -5.16
N GLN A 97 -18.81 8.59 -5.69
CA GLN A 97 -19.22 9.76 -6.46
C GLN A 97 -20.67 10.14 -6.13
N THR A 98 -21.09 11.38 -6.42
CA THR A 98 -22.45 11.83 -6.09
C THR A 98 -23.43 11.55 -7.24
N SER A 99 -24.49 10.78 -6.96
CA SER A 99 -25.61 10.58 -7.89
C SER A 99 -26.90 11.10 -7.26
N GLY A 100 -27.50 12.12 -7.87
CA GLY A 100 -28.72 12.75 -7.33
C GLY A 100 -28.55 13.40 -5.95
N GLY A 101 -27.32 13.78 -5.58
CA GLY A 101 -26.97 14.32 -4.26
C GLY A 101 -26.66 13.27 -3.19
N VAL A 102 -26.67 11.98 -3.53
CA VAL A 102 -26.27 10.89 -2.61
C VAL A 102 -24.93 10.33 -3.04
N TRP A 103 -24.03 10.08 -2.08
CA TRP A 103 -22.78 9.37 -2.31
C TRP A 103 -23.05 7.89 -2.57
N ASP A 104 -22.60 7.38 -3.72
CA ASP A 104 -22.68 5.97 -4.08
C ASP A 104 -21.49 5.57 -4.96
N PHE A 105 -21.21 4.28 -5.01
CA PHE A 105 -20.19 3.71 -5.88
C PHE A 105 -20.80 3.37 -7.25
N GLN A 106 -20.00 3.38 -8.31
CA GLN A 106 -20.50 3.03 -9.64
C GLN A 106 -20.83 1.53 -9.75
N ARG A 107 -20.10 0.69 -9.00
CA ARG A 107 -20.30 -0.76 -8.94
C ARG A 107 -20.69 -1.23 -7.55
N GLY A 108 -21.48 -2.31 -7.53
CA GLY A 108 -21.65 -3.14 -6.34
C GLY A 108 -20.46 -4.10 -6.17
N ILE A 109 -20.35 -4.69 -4.98
CA ILE A 109 -19.34 -5.72 -4.70
C ILE A 109 -19.68 -6.98 -5.49
N THR A 110 -18.71 -7.48 -6.26
CA THR A 110 -18.81 -8.67 -7.11
C THR A 110 -17.58 -9.54 -6.86
N GLN A 111 -17.77 -10.84 -6.58
CA GLN A 111 -16.68 -11.74 -6.16
C GLN A 111 -15.81 -11.22 -4.99
N GLY A 112 -16.35 -10.39 -4.10
CA GLY A 112 -15.60 -9.79 -2.99
C GLY A 112 -14.71 -8.59 -3.39
N LEU A 113 -14.86 -8.09 -4.62
CA LEU A 113 -14.18 -6.90 -5.15
C LEU A 113 -15.18 -5.80 -5.52
N ARG A 114 -14.76 -4.54 -5.41
CA ARG A 114 -15.42 -3.33 -5.90
C ARG A 114 -14.46 -2.61 -6.84
N GLU A 115 -14.79 -2.57 -8.13
CA GLU A 115 -13.96 -1.94 -9.19
C GLU A 115 -13.52 -0.51 -8.84
N ASP A 116 -14.42 0.25 -8.19
CA ASP A 116 -14.23 1.64 -7.82
C ASP A 116 -13.00 1.89 -6.92
N ILE A 117 -12.55 0.87 -6.15
CA ILE A 117 -11.63 1.06 -5.01
C ILE A 117 -10.40 0.15 -5.00
N HIS A 118 -10.47 -1.17 -5.22
CA HIS A 118 -9.23 -2.01 -5.21
C HIS A 118 -8.18 -1.50 -6.22
N THR A 119 -8.65 -0.94 -7.33
CA THR A 119 -7.79 -0.39 -8.37
C THR A 119 -7.04 0.88 -7.94
N SER A 120 -7.51 1.58 -6.90
CA SER A 120 -6.79 2.66 -6.20
C SER A 120 -5.87 2.10 -5.12
N GLN A 121 -6.39 1.15 -4.33
CA GLN A 121 -5.66 0.50 -3.23
C GLN A 121 -4.31 -0.09 -3.70
N TRP A 122 -4.32 -1.02 -4.65
CA TRP A 122 -3.08 -1.67 -5.15
C TRP A 122 -2.11 -0.70 -5.84
N ALA A 123 -2.59 0.46 -6.31
CA ALA A 123 -1.77 1.48 -6.94
C ALA A 123 -0.98 2.23 -5.86
N ILE A 124 -1.66 2.61 -4.77
CA ILE A 124 -1.04 3.20 -3.58
C ILE A 124 -0.04 2.22 -2.93
N GLU A 125 -0.37 0.92 -2.87
CA GLU A 125 0.46 -0.13 -2.28
C GLU A 125 1.74 -0.42 -3.10
N PHE A 126 1.62 -0.58 -4.42
CA PHE A 126 2.69 -1.11 -5.26
C PHE A 126 3.13 -0.18 -6.39
N LEU A 127 2.20 0.25 -7.24
CA LEU A 127 2.57 0.91 -8.50
C LEU A 127 3.14 2.31 -8.28
N LEU A 128 2.51 3.16 -7.45
CA LEU A 128 3.02 4.50 -7.17
C LEU A 128 4.40 4.45 -6.48
N PRO A 129 4.63 3.63 -5.42
CA PRO A 129 5.98 3.45 -4.87
C PRO A 129 7.01 2.94 -5.88
N MET A 130 6.67 1.97 -6.74
CA MET A 130 7.56 1.45 -7.78
C MET A 130 7.99 2.53 -8.78
N LEU A 131 7.05 3.36 -9.24
CA LEU A 131 7.32 4.44 -10.21
C LEU A 131 8.17 5.56 -9.60
N GLU A 132 7.92 5.94 -8.33
CA GLU A 132 8.74 6.93 -7.62
C GLU A 132 10.14 6.41 -7.28
N ARG A 133 10.28 5.12 -6.94
CA ARG A 133 11.58 4.47 -6.75
C ARG A 133 12.37 4.29 -8.06
N ALA A 134 11.69 4.30 -9.20
CA ALA A 134 12.29 4.42 -10.53
C ALA A 134 12.58 5.87 -10.95
N GLY A 135 12.26 6.87 -10.12
CA GLY A 135 12.61 8.28 -10.32
C GLY A 135 11.51 9.17 -10.91
N GLY A 136 10.31 8.65 -11.15
CA GLY A 136 9.20 9.41 -11.74
C GLY A 136 8.50 10.37 -10.78
N GLU A 137 8.07 11.53 -11.28
CA GLU A 137 7.14 12.44 -10.60
C GLU A 137 5.70 11.96 -10.87
N ILE A 138 5.00 11.50 -9.84
CA ILE A 138 3.60 11.10 -9.98
C ILE A 138 2.70 12.34 -10.03
N VAL A 139 1.83 12.39 -11.04
CA VAL A 139 0.65 13.26 -11.08
C VAL A 139 -0.55 12.39 -10.64
N PRO A 140 -0.93 12.42 -9.35
CA PRO A 140 -2.03 11.61 -8.86
C PRO A 140 -3.36 12.23 -9.30
N ILE A 141 -4.22 11.41 -9.91
CA ILE A 141 -5.55 11.83 -10.35
C ILE A 141 -6.61 11.59 -9.25
N ARG A 142 -6.28 10.83 -8.21
CA ARG A 142 -7.03 10.60 -6.95
C ARG A 142 -6.06 10.66 -5.77
N GLU A 143 -6.53 10.85 -4.54
CA GLU A 143 -5.63 10.92 -3.37
C GLU A 143 -4.86 9.60 -3.22
N ARG A 144 -3.56 9.75 -2.92
CA ARG A 144 -2.51 8.71 -3.03
C ARG A 144 -2.11 8.13 -1.67
N SER A 145 -2.91 8.35 -0.64
CA SER A 145 -2.60 7.97 0.73
C SER A 145 -3.83 7.49 1.48
N PHE A 146 -3.69 6.35 2.16
CA PHE A 146 -4.69 5.79 3.07
C PHE A 146 -4.89 6.63 4.35
N ALA A 147 -4.06 7.64 4.58
CA ALA A 147 -4.08 8.44 5.80
C ALA A 147 -5.34 9.31 5.91
N ASP A 148 -6.16 9.06 6.95
CA ASP A 148 -7.34 9.87 7.28
C ASP A 148 -7.02 11.18 8.03
N VAL A 149 -5.79 11.33 8.52
CA VAL A 149 -5.28 12.59 9.09
C VAL A 149 -5.09 13.62 7.97
N SER A 150 -5.50 14.86 8.24
CA SER A 150 -5.24 16.05 7.43
C SER A 150 -4.76 17.15 8.36
N VAL A 151 -3.60 17.75 8.07
CA VAL A 151 -3.14 19.00 8.71
C VAL A 151 -2.74 19.97 7.61
N VAL A 152 -3.26 21.19 7.66
CA VAL A 152 -2.87 22.29 6.77
C VAL A 152 -2.34 23.43 7.64
N VAL A 153 -1.18 23.97 7.27
CA VAL A 153 -0.59 25.14 7.93
C VAL A 153 -0.28 26.17 6.88
N ASP A 154 -0.77 27.38 7.08
CA ASP A 154 -0.80 28.48 6.12
C ASP A 154 -0.11 29.72 6.68
N ASN A 155 0.46 30.59 5.83
CA ASN A 155 1.16 31.79 6.28
C ASN A 155 0.27 32.90 6.85
N ASP A 156 -1.00 32.97 6.44
CA ASP A 156 -2.01 33.89 6.97
C ASP A 156 -2.81 33.28 8.14
N GLY A 157 -2.45 32.06 8.55
CA GLY A 157 -2.97 31.40 9.74
C GLY A 157 -2.64 32.14 11.06
N PRO A 158 -3.13 31.62 12.20
CA PRO A 158 -2.77 32.17 13.50
C PRO A 158 -1.26 32.12 13.75
N ALA A 159 -0.72 33.10 14.47
CA ALA A 159 0.70 33.17 14.78
C ALA A 159 1.11 32.11 15.82
N ALA A 160 1.67 31.00 15.35
CA ALA A 160 2.43 29.97 16.10
C ALA A 160 2.87 28.80 15.18
N PRO A 161 1.97 28.19 14.38
CA PRO A 161 2.36 27.12 13.46
C PRO A 161 3.09 27.62 12.20
N TYR A 162 3.04 28.91 11.85
CA TYR A 162 3.92 29.50 10.83
C TYR A 162 4.83 30.57 11.46
N ALA A 163 6.11 30.59 11.06
CA ALA A 163 7.10 31.55 11.53
C ALA A 163 8.13 31.91 10.44
N GLU A 164 8.62 33.15 10.49
CA GLU A 164 9.63 33.68 9.56
C GLU A 164 10.87 34.17 10.31
N THR A 165 12.04 33.94 9.73
CA THR A 165 13.29 34.62 10.12
C THR A 165 13.87 35.40 8.95
N GLY A 166 14.60 36.47 9.23
CA GLY A 166 15.20 37.32 8.19
C GLY A 166 14.20 38.25 7.51
N ALA A 167 14.49 38.62 6.26
CA ALA A 167 13.73 39.61 5.50
C ALA A 167 12.75 38.95 4.53
N TRP A 168 11.47 38.94 4.90
CA TRP A 168 10.35 38.46 4.08
C TRP A 168 9.40 39.60 3.69
N SER A 169 8.74 39.46 2.54
CA SER A 169 7.76 40.41 2.02
C SER A 169 6.50 39.70 1.52
N ALA A 170 5.36 40.38 1.60
CA ALA A 170 4.10 39.85 1.09
C ALA A 170 4.07 39.90 -0.45
N GLY A 171 3.53 38.84 -1.04
CA GLY A 171 3.22 38.75 -2.46
C GLY A 171 2.15 39.74 -2.93
N GLY A 172 2.13 40.01 -4.23
CA GLY A 172 1.14 40.90 -4.85
C GLY A 172 -0.08 40.19 -5.46
N ALA A 173 -0.10 38.86 -5.41
CA ALA A 173 -1.19 38.00 -5.90
C ALA A 173 -1.72 37.14 -4.73
N ALA A 174 -2.86 36.46 -4.93
CA ALA A 174 -3.43 35.58 -3.92
C ALA A 174 -2.63 34.26 -3.79
N GLY A 175 -2.29 33.88 -2.56
CA GLY A 175 -1.71 32.58 -2.20
C GLY A 175 -2.81 31.54 -1.91
N PHE A 176 -2.47 30.45 -1.22
CA PHE A 176 -3.49 29.55 -0.68
C PHE A 176 -4.33 30.30 0.36
N GLY A 177 -5.65 30.36 0.19
CA GLY A 177 -6.58 30.99 1.15
C GLY A 177 -6.44 32.51 1.37
N GLY A 178 -5.35 33.15 0.96
CA GLY A 178 -5.03 34.55 1.28
C GLY A 178 -3.86 35.12 0.47
N THR A 179 -2.78 35.48 1.15
CA THR A 179 -1.52 36.01 0.60
C THR A 179 -0.42 34.96 0.61
N TYR A 180 0.71 35.24 -0.04
CA TYR A 180 1.92 34.43 0.08
C TYR A 180 3.12 35.30 0.48
N ARG A 181 4.24 34.66 0.81
CA ARG A 181 5.45 35.29 1.34
C ARG A 181 6.63 35.01 0.43
N TYR A 182 7.54 35.97 0.26
CA TYR A 182 8.77 35.77 -0.51
C TYR A 182 10.01 36.38 0.15
N ALA A 183 11.16 35.74 -0.11
CA ALA A 183 12.49 36.22 0.26
C ALA A 183 13.45 36.06 -0.93
N TYR A 184 14.44 36.97 -1.05
CA TYR A 184 15.49 36.88 -2.08
C TYR A 184 16.53 35.81 -1.73
N GLY A 185 17.10 35.16 -2.75
CA GLY A 185 18.18 34.18 -2.58
C GLY A 185 19.46 34.76 -1.98
N SER A 186 20.27 33.88 -1.39
CA SER A 186 21.57 34.21 -0.78
C SER A 186 22.51 33.00 -0.81
N ASP A 187 23.82 33.24 -0.90
CA ASP A 187 24.85 32.18 -0.83
C ASP A 187 24.91 31.50 0.56
N THR A 188 24.47 32.21 1.60
CA THR A 188 24.33 31.70 2.99
C THR A 188 22.90 31.89 3.48
N GLU A 189 22.44 31.07 4.42
CA GLU A 189 21.11 31.25 5.03
C GLU A 189 20.97 32.62 5.71
N THR A 190 20.04 33.45 5.23
CA THR A 190 19.70 34.76 5.81
C THR A 190 18.21 34.96 6.05
N ALA A 191 17.37 34.05 5.52
CA ALA A 191 15.93 34.06 5.71
C ALA A 191 15.37 32.63 5.63
N THR A 192 14.50 32.28 6.57
CA THR A 192 13.77 31.01 6.58
C THR A 192 12.28 31.22 6.83
N ALA A 193 11.47 30.30 6.32
CA ALA A 193 10.05 30.16 6.65
C ALA A 193 9.82 28.74 7.17
N THR A 194 9.15 28.62 8.32
CA THR A 194 8.97 27.36 9.03
C THR A 194 7.50 27.12 9.36
N TRP A 195 6.99 25.96 8.93
CA TRP A 195 5.67 25.45 9.29
C TRP A 195 5.83 24.34 10.33
N THR A 196 5.28 24.54 11.53
CA THR A 196 5.26 23.59 12.65
C THR A 196 3.89 22.91 12.74
N PHE A 197 3.87 21.58 12.85
CA PHE A 197 2.66 20.77 12.88
C PHE A 197 2.83 19.53 13.78
N SER A 198 1.71 18.93 14.18
CA SER A 198 1.66 17.64 14.87
C SER A 198 0.53 16.78 14.29
N VAL A 199 0.73 15.47 14.19
CA VAL A 199 -0.32 14.53 13.74
C VAL A 199 -1.11 13.96 14.92
N SER A 200 -2.36 13.56 14.69
CA SER A 200 -3.24 12.98 15.71
C SER A 200 -3.10 11.46 15.87
N LYS A 201 -2.37 10.81 14.97
CA LYS A 201 -2.05 9.36 14.97
C LYS A 201 -0.60 9.20 14.51
N SER A 202 0.11 8.21 15.05
CA SER A 202 1.46 7.88 14.57
C SER A 202 1.36 7.12 13.24
N GLY A 203 2.25 7.41 12.29
CA GLY A 203 2.22 6.78 10.97
C GLY A 203 3.09 7.49 9.95
N ASN A 204 3.00 7.04 8.70
CA ASN A 204 3.70 7.65 7.58
C ASN A 204 2.73 8.56 6.81
N TYR A 205 3.13 9.82 6.55
CA TYR A 205 2.26 10.83 5.96
C TYR A 205 2.93 11.49 4.74
N PRO A 206 2.25 11.63 3.59
CA PRO A 206 2.72 12.51 2.53
C PRO A 206 2.69 13.96 3.01
N ILE A 207 3.72 14.72 2.67
CA ILE A 207 3.73 16.18 2.80
C ILE A 207 3.60 16.80 1.42
N TYR A 208 2.92 17.94 1.35
CA TYR A 208 2.85 18.78 0.16
C TYR A 208 3.14 20.23 0.54
N LEU A 209 3.78 20.98 -0.35
CA LEU A 209 3.90 22.44 -0.27
C LEU A 209 3.09 23.07 -1.41
N TYR A 210 2.25 24.04 -1.11
CA TYR A 210 1.65 24.95 -2.08
C TYR A 210 2.55 26.19 -2.23
N PHE A 211 2.61 26.79 -3.41
CA PHE A 211 3.27 28.07 -3.66
C PHE A 211 2.93 28.59 -5.06
N LEU A 212 3.10 29.89 -5.30
CA LEU A 212 2.89 30.47 -6.63
C LEU A 212 4.14 30.36 -7.53
N SER A 213 4.07 29.53 -8.55
CA SER A 213 5.18 29.27 -9.49
C SER A 213 5.52 30.50 -10.35
N GLY A 214 6.76 30.65 -10.80
CA GLY A 214 7.12 31.81 -11.63
C GLY A 214 8.55 31.88 -12.14
N THR A 215 8.76 32.49 -13.31
CA THR A 215 10.08 32.55 -14.00
C THR A 215 11.18 33.32 -13.26
N ASN A 216 10.88 33.99 -12.14
CA ASN A 216 11.83 34.66 -11.23
C ASN A 216 12.03 33.95 -9.89
N ARG A 217 11.44 32.75 -9.69
CA ARG A 217 11.60 31.94 -8.49
C ARG A 217 12.88 31.09 -8.55
N SER A 218 13.19 30.37 -7.48
CA SER A 218 14.31 29.43 -7.40
C SER A 218 14.00 28.12 -8.13
N ALA A 219 14.98 27.60 -8.87
CA ALA A 219 14.91 26.27 -9.48
C ALA A 219 15.23 25.13 -8.48
N ALA A 220 15.68 25.46 -7.27
CA ALA A 220 16.17 24.51 -6.29
C ALA A 220 16.11 25.07 -4.86
N ALA A 221 14.95 25.60 -4.44
CA ALA A 221 14.78 26.18 -3.11
C ALA A 221 15.06 25.13 -2.02
N LYS A 222 15.98 25.42 -1.08
CA LYS A 222 16.38 24.47 -0.05
C LYS A 222 15.22 24.22 0.92
N ILE A 223 14.80 22.96 1.04
CA ILE A 223 13.67 22.54 1.86
C ILE A 223 14.13 21.45 2.83
N THR A 224 13.74 21.55 4.09
CA THR A 224 14.06 20.60 5.16
C THR A 224 12.78 20.13 5.83
N VAL A 225 12.63 18.82 6.02
CA VAL A 225 11.54 18.23 6.79
C VAL A 225 12.14 17.48 7.98
N SER A 226 11.82 17.91 9.20
CA SER A 226 12.09 17.10 10.39
C SER A 226 11.05 15.99 10.51
N HIS A 227 11.45 14.81 10.95
CA HIS A 227 10.62 13.62 11.11
C HIS A 227 11.22 12.73 12.22
N LEU A 228 10.62 11.59 12.57
CA LEU A 228 11.15 10.79 13.69
C LEU A 228 12.64 10.41 13.52
N GLY A 229 13.05 10.01 12.30
CA GLY A 229 14.45 9.74 11.97
C GLY A 229 15.40 10.97 11.87
N GLY A 230 15.08 12.11 12.49
CA GLY A 230 15.86 13.34 12.44
C GLY A 230 15.33 14.36 11.43
N ALA A 231 16.06 14.62 10.35
CA ALA A 231 15.60 15.51 9.29
C ALA A 231 16.16 15.11 7.91
N THR A 232 15.35 15.29 6.87
CA THR A 232 15.78 15.16 5.48
C THR A 232 15.81 16.52 4.82
N VAL A 233 16.85 16.79 4.04
CA VAL A 233 17.05 18.01 3.26
C VAL A 233 16.95 17.69 1.77
N GLY A 234 16.36 18.59 0.99
CA GLY A 234 16.35 18.53 -0.47
C GLY A 234 16.12 19.90 -1.09
N THR A 235 15.67 19.91 -2.35
CA THR A 235 15.49 21.11 -3.16
C THR A 235 14.19 21.08 -3.93
N LEU A 236 13.50 22.22 -3.99
CA LEU A 236 12.19 22.36 -4.61
C LEU A 236 12.22 23.44 -5.72
N PRO A 237 12.03 23.08 -7.00
CA PRO A 237 11.80 24.03 -8.08
C PRO A 237 10.48 24.75 -7.87
N GLN A 238 10.56 26.08 -7.85
CA GLN A 238 9.42 27.00 -7.78
C GLN A 238 9.31 27.85 -9.06
N ASP A 239 10.22 27.66 -10.03
CA ASP A 239 10.24 28.31 -11.34
C ASP A 239 9.52 27.52 -12.45
N ASP A 240 8.95 26.37 -12.09
CA ASP A 240 8.20 25.42 -12.93
C ASP A 240 6.85 26.02 -13.40
N THR A 241 6.90 27.00 -14.30
CA THR A 241 5.71 27.68 -14.85
C THR A 241 5.06 26.87 -15.97
N LEU A 242 4.02 26.11 -15.63
CA LEU A 242 3.34 25.20 -16.55
C LEU A 242 2.23 25.88 -17.38
N VAL A 243 2.52 27.08 -17.87
CA VAL A 243 1.54 27.93 -18.58
C VAL A 243 1.44 27.53 -20.05
N GLU A 244 0.34 26.87 -20.40
CA GLU A 244 -0.15 26.82 -21.78
C GLU A 244 -1.24 27.89 -22.00
N THR A 245 -1.02 28.77 -22.97
CA THR A 245 -2.04 29.72 -23.42
C THR A 245 -2.99 29.04 -24.40
N PHE A 246 -4.10 28.50 -23.91
CA PHE A 246 -5.18 27.98 -24.75
C PHE A 246 -5.92 29.15 -25.44
N ALA A 247 -6.06 29.08 -26.76
CA ALA A 247 -6.65 30.16 -27.55
C ALA A 247 -8.20 30.19 -27.44
N ALA A 248 -8.76 31.39 -27.37
CA ALA A 248 -10.05 31.67 -26.72
C ALA A 248 -11.35 31.33 -27.50
N SER A 249 -11.38 30.38 -28.45
CA SER A 249 -12.66 30.00 -29.09
C SER A 249 -12.74 28.64 -29.80
N VAL A 250 -13.93 28.03 -29.67
CA VAL A 250 -14.55 26.97 -30.53
C VAL A 250 -14.29 25.47 -30.21
N TYR A 251 -14.75 24.97 -29.04
CA TYR A 251 -15.62 23.76 -28.91
C TYR A 251 -16.14 23.63 -27.44
N PRO A 252 -17.17 22.83 -27.11
CA PRO A 252 -17.98 23.07 -25.90
C PRO A 252 -17.41 22.53 -24.57
N ASN A 253 -16.20 21.95 -24.55
CA ASN A 253 -15.54 21.39 -23.34
C ASN A 253 -14.02 21.73 -23.28
N ILE A 254 -13.63 22.91 -23.75
CA ILE A 254 -12.32 23.57 -23.55
C ILE A 254 -12.61 24.96 -22.96
N PRO A 255 -11.72 25.56 -22.16
CA PRO A 255 -12.05 26.65 -21.22
C PRO A 255 -12.91 27.78 -21.79
N PRO A 256 -13.77 28.41 -20.96
CA PRO A 256 -14.39 29.67 -21.33
C PRO A 256 -13.30 30.66 -21.75
N ALA A 257 -13.60 31.50 -22.73
CA ALA A 257 -12.72 32.56 -23.16
C ALA A 257 -12.32 33.42 -21.96
N SER A 258 -11.09 33.23 -21.47
CA SER A 258 -10.53 34.04 -20.39
C SER A 258 -9.45 34.93 -20.97
N ASP A 259 -9.77 36.21 -21.09
CA ASP A 259 -8.83 37.32 -21.17
C ASP A 259 -8.09 37.55 -19.83
N THR A 260 -8.33 36.71 -18.82
CA THR A 260 -7.45 36.49 -17.67
C THR A 260 -6.05 36.06 -18.17
N PRO A 261 -4.97 36.80 -17.85
CA PRO A 261 -3.61 36.30 -18.00
C PRO A 261 -3.51 34.95 -17.28
N GLY A 262 -2.93 33.94 -17.93
CA GLY A 262 -2.97 32.56 -17.45
C GLY A 262 -2.67 32.48 -15.95
N GLU A 263 -3.65 32.00 -15.18
CA GLU A 263 -3.48 31.81 -13.75
C GLU A 263 -2.28 30.87 -13.55
N PRO A 264 -1.32 31.22 -12.68
CA PRO A 264 -0.16 30.38 -12.49
C PRO A 264 -0.60 28.99 -11.98
N SER A 265 0.14 27.99 -12.43
CA SER A 265 -0.22 26.59 -12.30
C SER A 265 0.13 26.10 -10.88
N ASP A 266 -0.65 26.57 -9.91
CA ASP A 266 -0.26 26.54 -8.51
C ASP A 266 -0.89 25.34 -7.81
N PHE A 267 -0.01 24.42 -7.41
CA PHE A 267 -0.36 23.06 -7.00
C PHE A 267 0.32 22.68 -5.71
N TRP A 268 -0.35 21.82 -4.95
CA TRP A 268 0.27 20.99 -3.92
C TRP A 268 1.40 20.12 -4.51
N ARG A 269 2.67 20.53 -4.35
CA ARG A 269 3.85 19.75 -4.75
C ARG A 269 4.20 18.74 -3.67
N HIS A 270 4.18 17.46 -4.02
CA HIS A 270 4.53 16.37 -3.11
C HIS A 270 6.01 16.43 -2.72
N LEU A 271 6.25 16.49 -1.41
CA LEU A 271 7.57 16.56 -0.78
C LEU A 271 8.10 15.17 -0.34
N GLY A 272 7.31 14.12 -0.53
CA GLY A 272 7.60 12.77 -0.03
C GLY A 272 6.73 12.36 1.16
N VAL A 273 6.89 11.09 1.55
CA VAL A 273 6.20 10.46 2.68
C VAL A 273 7.16 10.34 3.86
N PHE A 274 6.71 10.68 5.07
CA PHE A 274 7.56 10.85 6.25
C PHE A 274 6.95 10.21 7.52
N PRO A 275 7.79 9.71 8.44
CA PRO A 275 7.36 9.09 9.69
C PRO A 275 7.13 10.13 10.80
N PHE A 276 5.93 10.16 11.37
CA PHE A 276 5.55 11.06 12.47
C PHE A 276 4.89 10.32 13.63
N GLU A 277 5.22 10.73 14.85
CA GLU A 277 4.55 10.31 16.08
C GLU A 277 3.37 11.23 16.43
N ALA A 278 2.32 10.65 17.02
CA ALA A 278 1.16 11.39 17.49
C ALA A 278 1.54 12.42 18.58
N GLY A 279 1.08 13.66 18.42
CA GLY A 279 1.28 14.73 19.41
C GLY A 279 2.69 15.32 19.49
N VAL A 280 3.64 14.83 18.69
CA VAL A 280 4.99 15.41 18.56
C VAL A 280 4.97 16.53 17.52
N ASN A 281 5.64 17.64 17.82
CA ASN A 281 5.79 18.78 16.90
C ASN A 281 6.95 18.53 15.94
N TYR A 282 6.64 18.51 14.64
CA TYR A 282 7.58 18.48 13.53
C TYR A 282 7.51 19.77 12.72
N GLN A 283 8.54 20.02 11.91
CA GLN A 283 8.72 21.22 11.12
C GLN A 283 9.02 20.90 9.66
N VAL A 284 8.43 21.70 8.76
CA VAL A 284 8.94 21.94 7.41
C VAL A 284 9.63 23.31 7.42
N THR A 285 10.85 23.42 6.92
CA THR A 285 11.60 24.69 6.85
C THR A 285 12.14 24.93 5.44
N LEU A 286 11.72 26.03 4.83
CA LEU A 286 12.22 26.56 3.56
C LEU A 286 13.31 27.60 3.85
N SER A 287 14.44 27.52 3.14
CA SER A 287 15.61 28.37 3.31
C SER A 287 16.01 29.05 2.01
N ASN A 288 16.45 30.31 2.10
CA ASN A 288 16.92 31.09 0.95
C ASN A 288 18.38 30.77 0.55
N GLU A 289 19.08 29.93 1.32
CA GLU A 289 20.45 29.49 1.06
C GLU A 289 20.58 28.78 -0.29
N GLY A 290 21.65 29.08 -1.02
CA GLY A 290 21.97 28.46 -2.32
C GLY A 290 21.09 28.92 -3.48
N THR A 291 20.07 29.75 -3.23
CA THR A 291 19.26 30.37 -4.27
C THR A 291 19.99 31.63 -4.80
N PRO A 292 20.08 31.85 -6.13
CA PRO A 292 20.72 33.05 -6.67
C PRO A 292 20.04 34.35 -6.21
N THR A 293 20.81 35.41 -5.98
CA THR A 293 20.33 36.67 -5.38
C THR A 293 19.33 37.46 -6.25
N ASP A 294 19.23 37.16 -7.54
CA ASP A 294 18.24 37.72 -8.48
C ASP A 294 16.95 36.87 -8.57
N ARG A 295 16.88 35.76 -7.83
CA ARG A 295 15.71 34.89 -7.68
C ARG A 295 15.10 35.02 -6.29
N VAL A 296 13.87 34.55 -6.15
CA VAL A 296 13.15 34.47 -4.88
C VAL A 296 12.74 33.05 -4.52
N ILE A 297 12.63 32.77 -3.24
CA ILE A 297 11.88 31.63 -2.69
C ILE A 297 10.48 32.10 -2.26
N ILE A 298 9.50 31.20 -2.34
CA ILE A 298 8.09 31.44 -2.00
C ILE A 298 7.69 30.53 -0.85
N ALA A 299 7.15 31.11 0.21
CA ALA A 299 6.47 30.41 1.30
C ALA A 299 4.97 30.73 1.25
N ASP A 300 4.15 29.69 1.37
CA ASP A 300 2.70 29.77 1.32
C ASP A 300 2.13 28.76 2.37
N ALA A 301 1.43 27.71 1.95
CA ALA A 301 0.92 26.65 2.83
C ALA A 301 1.60 25.27 2.68
N ILE A 302 1.65 24.48 3.77
CA ILE A 302 1.89 23.02 3.74
C ILE A 302 0.61 22.23 3.99
N ARG A 303 0.57 20.99 3.47
CA ARG A 303 -0.39 19.95 3.81
C ARG A 303 0.34 18.69 4.25
N VAL A 304 -0.16 18.04 5.30
CA VAL A 304 0.30 16.73 5.78
C VAL A 304 -0.88 15.76 5.80
N GLY A 305 -0.71 14.58 5.18
CA GLY A 305 -1.71 13.51 5.16
C GLY A 305 -2.73 13.57 4.02
N GLY A 306 -3.49 12.48 3.86
CA GLY A 306 -4.47 12.28 2.79
C GLY A 306 -5.84 12.90 3.11
N GLY A 307 -6.25 12.85 4.38
CA GLY A 307 -7.49 13.43 4.90
C GLY A 307 -8.76 12.63 4.64
N MET A 308 -9.87 13.14 5.18
CA MET A 308 -11.22 12.67 4.92
C MET A 308 -11.84 13.40 3.73
N GLY A 309 -12.89 12.82 3.14
CA GLY A 309 -13.77 13.55 2.23
C GLY A 309 -14.44 14.73 2.92
N GLU A 310 -14.12 15.95 2.46
CA GLU A 310 -14.56 17.22 3.08
C GLU A 310 -15.58 17.97 2.21
N LEU A 311 -15.66 17.67 0.91
CA LEU A 311 -16.64 18.30 0.03
C LEU A 311 -18.03 17.73 0.30
N GLU A 312 -19.01 18.62 0.48
CA GLU A 312 -20.41 18.22 0.60
C GLU A 312 -21.01 17.89 -0.76
N SER A 313 -21.82 16.84 -0.80
CA SER A 313 -22.77 16.61 -1.89
C SER A 313 -23.81 17.72 -1.94
N SER A 314 -24.61 17.79 -3.01
CA SER A 314 -25.75 18.71 -3.09
C SER A 314 -26.86 18.44 -2.05
N ALA A 315 -26.75 17.39 -1.23
CA ALA A 315 -27.59 17.13 -0.07
C ALA A 315 -27.02 17.69 1.25
N GLY A 316 -25.86 18.36 1.24
CA GLY A 316 -25.23 18.93 2.43
C GLY A 316 -24.53 17.90 3.32
N THR A 317 -23.94 16.86 2.72
CA THR A 317 -23.23 15.79 3.44
C THR A 317 -21.91 15.43 2.75
N PRO A 318 -20.79 15.31 3.49
CA PRO A 318 -19.56 14.73 2.95
C PRO A 318 -19.71 13.22 2.72
N SER A 319 -18.74 12.61 2.01
CA SER A 319 -18.73 11.17 1.71
C SER A 319 -18.61 10.29 2.97
N GLY A 320 -18.03 10.83 4.05
CA GLY A 320 -17.78 10.09 5.29
C GLY A 320 -16.64 9.06 5.18
N LEU A 321 -15.88 9.07 4.08
CA LEU A 321 -14.81 8.13 3.79
C LEU A 321 -13.44 8.85 3.69
N PRO A 322 -12.31 8.15 3.90
CA PRO A 322 -11.00 8.69 3.60
C PRO A 322 -10.87 9.09 2.12
N ARG A 323 -10.19 10.21 1.84
CA ARG A 323 -10.20 10.90 0.54
C ARG A 323 -9.70 10.06 -0.64
N TRP A 324 -8.84 9.07 -0.40
CA TRP A 324 -8.37 8.13 -1.44
C TRP A 324 -9.50 7.28 -2.04
N GLN A 325 -10.64 7.16 -1.35
CA GLN A 325 -11.82 6.47 -1.82
C GLN A 325 -12.73 7.35 -2.70
N GLU A 326 -12.57 8.67 -2.68
CA GLU A 326 -13.36 9.58 -3.50
C GLU A 326 -12.97 9.52 -4.98
N SER A 327 -13.89 9.93 -5.85
CA SER A 327 -13.68 10.00 -7.29
C SER A 327 -12.64 11.06 -7.68
N ALA A 328 -12.15 11.00 -8.92
CA ALA A 328 -11.23 12.00 -9.42
C ALA A 328 -11.89 13.38 -9.48
N GLU A 329 -13.14 13.49 -9.92
CA GLU A 329 -13.88 14.76 -9.92
C GLU A 329 -13.92 15.41 -8.54
N THR A 330 -14.26 14.65 -7.50
CA THR A 330 -14.30 15.12 -6.11
C THR A 330 -12.91 15.54 -5.63
N PHE A 331 -11.90 14.69 -5.81
CA PHE A 331 -10.53 14.97 -5.39
C PHE A 331 -9.92 16.20 -6.08
N LEU A 332 -10.12 16.32 -7.40
CA LEU A 332 -9.62 17.45 -8.19
C LEU A 332 -10.35 18.75 -7.84
N THR A 333 -11.66 18.69 -7.56
CA THR A 333 -12.42 19.83 -7.03
C THR A 333 -11.83 20.31 -5.69
N TRP A 334 -11.54 19.37 -4.78
CA TRP A 334 -10.98 19.66 -3.46
C TRP A 334 -9.54 20.21 -3.54
N LEU A 335 -8.74 19.75 -4.51
CA LEU A 335 -7.42 20.33 -4.82
C LEU A 335 -7.48 21.76 -5.40
N GLY A 336 -8.67 22.30 -5.69
CA GLY A 336 -8.82 23.60 -6.33
C GLY A 336 -8.52 23.60 -7.84
N ALA A 337 -8.66 22.45 -8.52
CA ALA A 337 -8.46 22.39 -9.97
C ALA A 337 -9.46 23.34 -10.69
N PRO A 338 -9.02 24.09 -11.73
CA PRO A 338 -9.88 24.99 -12.48
C PRO A 338 -11.19 24.34 -12.94
N THR A 339 -12.31 25.03 -12.72
CA THR A 339 -13.67 24.49 -12.93
C THR A 339 -13.96 24.04 -14.36
N TRP A 340 -13.21 24.52 -15.36
CA TRP A 340 -13.32 24.08 -16.74
C TRP A 340 -12.75 22.67 -17.00
N LEU A 341 -11.86 22.16 -16.13
CA LEU A 341 -11.37 20.77 -16.17
C LEU A 341 -12.44 19.80 -15.65
N LEU A 342 -13.28 20.26 -14.72
CA LEU A 342 -14.24 19.47 -13.96
C LEU A 342 -15.55 19.25 -14.75
N VAL A 343 -15.42 18.71 -15.97
CA VAL A 343 -16.55 18.43 -16.88
C VAL A 343 -17.39 17.25 -16.37
N ASN A 344 -16.70 16.19 -15.96
CA ASN A 344 -17.18 15.01 -15.25
C ASN A 344 -15.96 14.15 -14.86
N ASP A 345 -16.13 13.20 -13.95
CA ASP A 345 -15.08 12.30 -13.47
C ASP A 345 -14.21 11.70 -14.58
N VAL A 346 -14.80 11.07 -15.60
CA VAL A 346 -14.02 10.41 -16.67
C VAL A 346 -13.23 11.39 -17.53
N SER A 347 -13.74 12.61 -17.76
CA SER A 347 -13.09 13.60 -18.64
C SER A 347 -12.09 14.50 -17.90
N ALA A 348 -12.32 14.76 -16.61
CA ALA A 348 -11.43 15.57 -15.78
C ALA A 348 -10.05 14.91 -15.60
N ARG A 349 -10.01 13.57 -15.51
CA ARG A 349 -8.79 12.77 -15.36
C ARG A 349 -7.72 13.07 -16.43
N PRO A 350 -7.98 12.87 -17.74
CA PRO A 350 -7.02 13.17 -18.80
C PRO A 350 -6.77 14.67 -18.98
N LEU A 351 -7.77 15.52 -18.76
CA LEU A 351 -7.60 16.98 -18.86
C LEU A 351 -6.65 17.51 -17.76
N TYR A 352 -6.76 17.00 -16.53
CA TYR A 352 -5.86 17.34 -15.44
C TYR A 352 -4.43 16.81 -15.70
N ALA A 353 -4.28 15.64 -16.30
CA ALA A 353 -2.97 15.13 -16.73
C ALA A 353 -2.26 16.07 -17.72
N LEU A 354 -2.99 16.61 -18.69
CA LEU A 354 -2.48 17.63 -19.62
C LEU A 354 -2.17 18.95 -18.89
N TYR A 355 -3.06 19.43 -18.03
CA TYR A 355 -2.86 20.64 -17.23
C TYR A 355 -1.63 20.55 -16.29
N ARG A 356 -1.27 19.34 -15.86
CA ARG A 356 -0.08 19.05 -15.05
C ARG A 356 1.18 18.72 -15.86
N HIS A 357 1.10 18.78 -17.19
CA HIS A 357 2.18 18.48 -18.14
C HIS A 357 2.80 17.09 -17.89
N ALA A 358 1.95 16.07 -17.81
CA ALA A 358 2.44 14.68 -17.75
C ALA A 358 3.17 14.30 -19.05
N ASP A 359 4.24 13.49 -18.96
CA ASP A 359 4.86 12.85 -20.14
C ASP A 359 4.00 11.68 -20.66
N VAL A 360 3.15 11.11 -19.80
CA VAL A 360 2.37 9.89 -20.07
C VAL A 360 1.13 9.82 -19.17
N TYR A 361 0.06 9.24 -19.71
CA TYR A 361 -1.18 8.95 -19.00
C TYR A 361 -1.46 7.44 -18.95
N LEU A 362 -1.65 6.92 -17.74
CA LEU A 362 -2.03 5.52 -17.50
C LEU A 362 -3.26 5.45 -16.59
N ALA A 363 -4.37 4.98 -17.16
CA ALA A 363 -5.56 4.60 -16.40
C ALA A 363 -5.52 3.09 -16.07
N LEU A 364 -5.96 2.73 -14.86
CA LEU A 364 -5.81 1.39 -14.30
C LEU A 364 -7.15 0.85 -13.78
N HIS A 365 -7.66 -0.17 -14.46
CA HIS A 365 -9.01 -0.72 -14.30
C HIS A 365 -9.02 -2.26 -14.26
N THR A 366 -10.18 -2.83 -13.93
CA THR A 366 -10.47 -4.26 -14.08
C THR A 366 -11.74 -4.45 -14.88
N ASN A 367 -11.68 -5.35 -15.87
CA ASN A 367 -12.74 -5.55 -16.83
C ASN A 367 -13.92 -6.28 -16.18
N CYS A 368 -15.03 -6.39 -16.91
CA CYS A 368 -16.09 -7.33 -16.57
C CYS A 368 -16.60 -8.09 -17.78
N CYS A 369 -17.44 -9.05 -17.44
CA CYS A 369 -18.54 -9.56 -18.22
C CYS A 369 -18.19 -10.84 -18.98
N THR A 370 -18.13 -11.92 -18.19
CA THR A 370 -18.13 -13.34 -18.64
C THR A 370 -16.93 -13.77 -19.50
N SER A 371 -15.79 -13.12 -19.34
CA SER A 371 -14.53 -13.44 -20.00
C SER A 371 -13.39 -13.50 -18.97
N SER A 372 -12.18 -13.81 -19.42
CA SER A 372 -10.96 -13.87 -18.61
C SER A 372 -9.81 -13.27 -19.43
N GLY A 373 -8.79 -12.71 -18.79
CA GLY A 373 -7.60 -12.21 -19.49
C GLY A 373 -7.39 -10.70 -19.43
N THR A 374 -6.33 -10.24 -20.10
CA THR A 374 -5.85 -8.84 -20.08
C THR A 374 -6.12 -8.12 -21.40
N SER A 375 -6.51 -6.84 -21.33
CA SER A 375 -6.65 -5.95 -22.49
C SER A 375 -6.10 -4.55 -22.20
N THR A 376 -5.48 -3.92 -23.21
CA THR A 376 -5.05 -2.53 -23.13
C THR A 376 -5.80 -1.68 -24.14
N TRP A 377 -6.26 -0.51 -23.71
CA TRP A 377 -7.17 0.34 -24.43
C TRP A 377 -6.51 1.66 -24.80
N VAL A 378 -6.74 2.10 -26.03
CA VAL A 378 -6.40 3.45 -26.50
C VAL A 378 -7.60 4.07 -27.20
N TRP A 379 -7.58 5.39 -27.41
CA TRP A 379 -8.73 6.05 -28.03
C TRP A 379 -9.00 5.57 -29.46
N TYR A 380 -10.26 5.29 -29.75
CA TYR A 380 -10.76 5.02 -31.10
C TYR A 380 -12.19 5.58 -31.20
N PRO A 381 -12.65 6.08 -32.38
CA PRO A 381 -13.97 6.69 -32.49
C PRO A 381 -15.14 5.70 -32.29
N GLU A 382 -14.92 4.44 -32.63
CA GLU A 382 -15.86 3.32 -32.40
C GLU A 382 -15.47 2.54 -31.13
N MET A 383 -16.36 1.65 -30.67
CA MET A 383 -16.18 0.85 -29.45
C MET A 383 -15.74 -0.59 -29.77
N TRP A 384 -14.89 -1.17 -28.92
CA TRP A 384 -14.50 -2.59 -28.96
C TRP A 384 -13.75 -3.05 -30.24
N VAL A 385 -12.97 -2.16 -30.86
CA VAL A 385 -12.31 -2.45 -32.15
C VAL A 385 -10.85 -2.87 -31.95
N ALA A 386 -10.55 -4.15 -32.12
CA ALA A 386 -9.18 -4.68 -32.05
C ALA A 386 -8.23 -3.95 -33.04
N GLN A 387 -6.98 -3.71 -32.61
CA GLN A 387 -5.97 -2.99 -33.41
C GLN A 387 -5.79 -3.53 -34.84
N SER A 388 -5.93 -4.85 -35.03
CA SER A 388 -5.80 -5.51 -36.33
C SER A 388 -6.90 -5.16 -37.35
N ALA A 389 -8.00 -4.55 -36.90
CA ALA A 389 -9.11 -4.12 -37.75
C ALA A 389 -9.06 -2.61 -38.10
N TRP A 390 -8.09 -1.86 -37.56
CA TRP A 390 -8.03 -0.41 -37.78
C TRP A 390 -7.61 -0.04 -39.22
N PRO A 391 -8.05 1.11 -39.75
CA PRO A 391 -7.53 1.67 -40.99
C PRO A 391 -6.01 1.85 -40.94
N ALA A 392 -5.35 1.62 -42.08
CA ALA A 392 -3.92 1.87 -42.22
C ALA A 392 -3.59 3.34 -41.86
N ASN A 393 -2.52 3.52 -41.08
CA ASN A 393 -2.07 4.81 -40.54
C ASN A 393 -3.02 5.50 -39.53
N PHE A 394 -4.06 4.82 -39.01
CA PHE A 394 -4.98 5.42 -38.03
C PHE A 394 -4.23 5.98 -36.81
N ALA A 395 -3.38 5.16 -36.17
CA ALA A 395 -2.66 5.55 -34.96
C ALA A 395 -1.75 6.76 -35.20
N GLN A 396 -0.96 6.74 -36.28
CA GLN A 396 -0.04 7.83 -36.64
C GLN A 396 -0.76 9.15 -36.92
N THR A 397 -2.06 9.11 -37.26
CA THR A 397 -2.85 10.29 -37.61
C THR A 397 -3.68 10.82 -36.42
N ASN A 398 -4.17 9.93 -35.55
CA ASN A 398 -5.19 10.25 -34.54
C ASN A 398 -4.73 10.03 -33.08
N LEU A 399 -3.59 9.38 -32.83
CA LEU A 399 -3.07 9.11 -31.49
C LEU A 399 -1.75 9.84 -31.22
N PRO A 400 -1.52 10.31 -29.99
CA PRO A 400 -0.23 10.87 -29.58
C PRO A 400 0.94 9.96 -29.98
N PRO A 401 2.05 10.49 -30.52
CA PRO A 401 3.26 9.70 -30.76
C PRO A 401 3.69 8.99 -29.47
N GLY A 402 4.02 7.69 -29.54
CA GLY A 402 4.32 6.87 -28.36
C GLY A 402 3.12 6.13 -27.75
N THR A 403 1.88 6.44 -28.14
CA THR A 403 0.67 5.78 -27.60
C THR A 403 0.63 4.29 -27.90
N MET A 404 1.01 3.89 -29.12
CA MET A 404 0.99 2.47 -29.49
C MET A 404 2.18 1.73 -28.92
N GLU A 405 3.33 2.38 -28.81
CA GLU A 405 4.51 1.88 -28.14
C GLU A 405 4.21 1.60 -26.66
N LEU A 406 3.57 2.55 -25.96
CA LEU A 406 3.05 2.41 -24.61
C LEU A 406 2.07 1.24 -24.49
N ALA A 407 0.97 1.25 -25.25
CA ALA A 407 -0.09 0.26 -25.12
C ALA A 407 0.40 -1.16 -25.41
N ASN A 408 1.25 -1.34 -26.44
CA ASN A 408 1.84 -2.65 -26.72
C ASN A 408 2.85 -3.06 -25.65
N SER A 409 3.66 -2.15 -25.11
CA SER A 409 4.62 -2.50 -24.06
C SER A 409 3.91 -2.92 -22.78
N LEU A 410 2.90 -2.18 -22.33
CA LEU A 410 2.09 -2.54 -21.14
C LEU A 410 1.41 -3.90 -21.32
N GLN A 411 0.70 -4.10 -22.45
CA GLN A 411 0.04 -5.37 -22.76
C GLN A 411 1.02 -6.54 -22.73
N ASN A 412 2.16 -6.42 -23.43
CA ASN A 412 3.14 -7.50 -23.54
C ASN A 412 3.81 -7.84 -22.21
N GLU A 413 4.23 -6.85 -21.40
CA GLU A 413 4.88 -7.12 -20.11
C GLU A 413 3.94 -7.80 -19.12
N VAL A 414 2.71 -7.29 -18.97
CA VAL A 414 1.73 -7.86 -18.04
C VAL A 414 1.32 -9.25 -18.49
N VAL A 415 0.97 -9.45 -19.76
CA VAL A 415 0.60 -10.77 -20.29
C VAL A 415 1.75 -11.78 -20.18
N ALA A 416 3.00 -11.39 -20.47
CA ALA A 416 4.15 -12.28 -20.34
C ALA A 416 4.37 -12.72 -18.88
N ARG A 417 4.20 -11.81 -17.92
CA ARG A 417 4.38 -12.08 -16.49
C ARG A 417 3.24 -12.91 -15.90
N VAL A 418 1.99 -12.63 -16.26
CA VAL A 418 0.85 -13.48 -15.89
C VAL A 418 1.01 -14.89 -16.50
N ARG A 419 1.49 -15.01 -17.75
CA ARG A 419 1.78 -16.31 -18.36
C ARG A 419 2.94 -17.08 -17.73
N ALA A 420 3.96 -16.39 -17.23
CA ALA A 420 5.10 -17.01 -16.58
C ALA A 420 4.77 -17.49 -15.16
N ASN A 421 4.03 -16.68 -14.40
CA ASN A 421 3.90 -16.85 -12.94
C ASN A 421 2.53 -17.38 -12.49
N TRP A 422 1.48 -17.33 -13.33
CA TRP A 422 0.08 -17.57 -12.92
C TRP A 422 -0.68 -18.55 -13.80
N ASP A 423 -0.78 -18.27 -15.10
CA ASP A 423 -1.50 -19.12 -16.05
C ASP A 423 -0.83 -19.08 -17.44
N PRO A 424 -0.12 -20.14 -17.87
CA PRO A 424 0.50 -20.18 -19.20
C PRO A 424 -0.53 -20.14 -20.35
N ALA A 425 -1.82 -20.38 -20.07
CA ALA A 425 -2.92 -20.23 -21.02
C ALA A 425 -3.62 -18.86 -20.95
N TRP A 426 -3.12 -17.92 -20.14
CA TRP A 426 -3.77 -16.62 -19.88
C TRP A 426 -4.13 -15.89 -21.18
N THR A 427 -5.36 -15.41 -21.23
CA THR A 427 -5.92 -14.83 -22.45
C THR A 427 -5.40 -13.41 -22.66
N ASP A 428 -4.91 -13.17 -23.86
CA ASP A 428 -4.37 -11.91 -24.33
C ASP A 428 -5.34 -11.36 -25.37
N HIS A 429 -6.12 -10.36 -24.98
CA HIS A 429 -7.06 -9.67 -25.88
C HIS A 429 -6.38 -8.58 -26.71
N GLY A 430 -5.08 -8.35 -26.50
CA GLY A 430 -4.28 -7.38 -27.22
C GLY A 430 -4.62 -5.92 -26.91
N VAL A 431 -4.25 -5.04 -27.84
CA VAL A 431 -4.62 -3.62 -27.83
C VAL A 431 -5.94 -3.41 -28.57
N ILE A 432 -6.87 -2.70 -27.93
CA ILE A 432 -8.24 -2.48 -28.40
C ILE A 432 -8.55 -0.97 -28.43
N GLY A 433 -9.31 -0.55 -29.43
CA GLY A 433 -9.80 0.82 -29.56
C GLY A 433 -11.19 0.99 -28.94
N ALA A 434 -11.37 2.05 -28.14
CA ALA A 434 -12.68 2.48 -27.65
C ALA A 434 -12.78 4.01 -27.49
N ASN A 435 -14.01 4.54 -27.51
CA ASN A 435 -14.29 5.97 -27.35
C ASN A 435 -14.56 6.37 -25.88
N PHE A 436 -13.75 5.82 -24.97
CA PHE A 436 -13.83 6.14 -23.54
C PHE A 436 -13.52 7.62 -23.29
N GLY A 437 -14.32 8.29 -22.45
CA GLY A 437 -14.11 9.70 -22.08
C GLY A 437 -12.71 9.95 -21.52
N GLU A 438 -12.23 8.99 -20.71
CA GLU A 438 -10.92 8.98 -20.05
C GLU A 438 -9.71 8.94 -21.00
N LEU A 439 -9.91 8.58 -22.27
CA LEU A 439 -8.88 8.63 -23.31
C LEU A 439 -9.18 9.69 -24.39
N ARG A 440 -10.42 10.19 -24.43
CA ARG A 440 -10.93 11.08 -25.50
C ARG A 440 -10.20 12.41 -25.53
N ALA A 441 -9.91 13.01 -24.37
CA ALA A 441 -9.31 14.35 -24.30
C ALA A 441 -7.86 14.41 -24.82
N ILE A 442 -7.12 13.31 -24.79
CA ILE A 442 -5.67 13.28 -25.09
C ILE A 442 -5.36 12.96 -26.56
N ARG A 443 -6.33 12.53 -27.37
CA ARG A 443 -6.09 12.16 -28.78
C ARG A 443 -5.46 13.30 -29.60
N ASN A 444 -4.66 12.95 -30.61
CA ASN A 444 -4.22 13.95 -31.58
C ASN A 444 -5.44 14.49 -32.33
N ALA A 445 -5.62 15.80 -32.31
CA ALA A 445 -6.48 16.57 -33.22
C ALA A 445 -7.86 15.95 -33.52
N TRP A 446 -8.92 16.50 -32.92
CA TRP A 446 -10.27 16.24 -33.43
C TRP A 446 -10.27 16.54 -34.94
N TYR A 447 -10.73 15.58 -35.76
CA TYR A 447 -10.74 15.75 -37.21
C TYR A 447 -11.50 17.02 -37.64
N GLU A 448 -12.52 17.40 -36.87
CA GLU A 448 -13.29 18.64 -37.01
C GLU A 448 -12.51 19.88 -36.53
N ASP A 449 -11.69 19.80 -35.49
CA ASP A 449 -10.97 20.99 -34.99
C ASP A 449 -9.84 21.43 -35.91
N VAL A 450 -9.12 20.48 -36.54
CA VAL A 450 -8.10 20.82 -37.55
C VAL A 450 -8.73 21.20 -38.90
N ASN A 451 -9.76 20.48 -39.36
CA ASN A 451 -10.31 20.68 -40.72
C ASN A 451 -11.54 21.60 -40.81
N THR A 452 -12.25 21.83 -39.71
CA THR A 452 -13.45 22.69 -39.63
C THR A 452 -13.18 23.98 -38.85
N HIS A 453 -12.38 23.92 -37.77
CA HIS A 453 -12.13 25.08 -36.89
C HIS A 453 -10.74 25.71 -37.06
N ASN A 454 -9.81 25.07 -37.79
CA ASN A 454 -8.44 25.56 -38.04
C ASN A 454 -7.65 25.83 -36.73
N ILE A 455 -7.82 24.95 -35.74
CA ILE A 455 -7.15 25.02 -34.44
C ILE A 455 -5.86 24.18 -34.51
N SER A 456 -4.77 24.65 -33.88
CA SER A 456 -3.57 23.82 -33.70
C SER A 456 -3.90 22.60 -32.82
N PRO A 457 -3.31 21.41 -33.06
CA PRO A 457 -3.52 20.26 -32.20
C PRO A 457 -3.23 20.63 -30.73
N PRO A 458 -4.09 20.24 -29.77
CA PRO A 458 -3.80 20.44 -28.36
C PRO A 458 -2.54 19.66 -27.97
N VAL A 459 -1.90 20.08 -26.88
CA VAL A 459 -0.85 19.26 -26.26
C VAL A 459 -1.46 17.91 -25.83
N SER A 460 -0.70 16.86 -26.10
CA SER A 460 -1.16 15.49 -26.28
C SER A 460 -0.02 14.56 -25.89
N VAL A 461 -0.34 13.55 -25.09
CA VAL A 461 0.63 12.70 -24.37
C VAL A 461 0.31 11.22 -24.65
N PRO A 462 1.29 10.31 -24.73
CA PRO A 462 1.02 8.87 -24.76
C PRO A 462 -0.01 8.46 -23.69
N ALA A 463 -1.12 7.84 -24.10
CA ALA A 463 -2.22 7.50 -23.19
C ALA A 463 -2.75 6.08 -23.40
N ALA A 464 -2.84 5.32 -22.32
CA ALA A 464 -3.45 4.00 -22.30
C ALA A 464 -4.32 3.80 -21.06
N LEU A 465 -5.39 3.01 -21.19
CA LEU A 465 -6.17 2.46 -20.09
C LEU A 465 -5.95 0.95 -20.08
N MET A 466 -5.56 0.37 -18.95
CA MET A 466 -5.33 -1.07 -18.85
C MET A 466 -6.41 -1.75 -18.02
N GLU A 467 -7.05 -2.75 -18.63
CA GLU A 467 -8.03 -3.64 -18.01
C GLU A 467 -7.34 -4.97 -17.74
N VAL A 468 -6.87 -5.18 -16.51
CA VAL A 468 -5.85 -6.21 -16.24
C VAL A 468 -6.40 -7.65 -16.22
N ALA A 469 -7.63 -7.82 -15.74
CA ALA A 469 -8.35 -9.07 -15.50
C ALA A 469 -9.83 -8.77 -15.25
N TYR A 470 -10.68 -9.79 -15.25
CA TYR A 470 -12.14 -9.67 -15.16
C TYR A 470 -12.69 -9.79 -13.72
N HIS A 471 -13.06 -8.70 -13.08
CA HIS A 471 -13.49 -8.69 -11.66
C HIS A 471 -14.81 -9.42 -11.36
N ASP A 472 -15.62 -9.77 -12.38
CA ASP A 472 -16.91 -10.43 -12.20
C ASP A 472 -16.86 -11.97 -12.33
N THR A 473 -15.74 -12.54 -12.81
CA THR A 473 -15.55 -13.99 -12.88
C THR A 473 -14.74 -14.50 -11.69
N ALA A 474 -15.15 -15.63 -11.12
CA ALA A 474 -14.52 -16.16 -9.90
C ALA A 474 -13.03 -16.49 -10.06
N TYR A 475 -12.59 -16.86 -11.28
CA TYR A 475 -11.19 -17.15 -11.59
C TYR A 475 -10.34 -15.88 -11.55
N ASP A 476 -10.60 -14.92 -12.44
CA ASP A 476 -9.86 -13.65 -12.51
C ASP A 476 -9.98 -12.85 -11.19
N ALA A 477 -11.14 -12.83 -10.55
CA ALA A 477 -11.32 -12.18 -9.25
C ALA A 477 -10.47 -12.80 -8.13
N SER A 478 -10.23 -14.12 -8.15
CA SER A 478 -9.30 -14.75 -7.21
C SER A 478 -7.86 -14.27 -7.42
N LEU A 479 -7.46 -14.00 -8.67
CA LEU A 479 -6.15 -13.45 -8.99
C LEU A 479 -6.04 -12.01 -8.51
N LEU A 480 -7.03 -11.16 -8.83
CA LEU A 480 -7.09 -9.76 -8.41
C LEU A 480 -7.05 -9.58 -6.88
N ARG A 481 -7.66 -10.52 -6.15
CA ARG A 481 -7.60 -10.61 -4.68
C ARG A 481 -6.19 -10.98 -4.17
N THR A 482 -5.47 -11.85 -4.88
CA THR A 482 -4.14 -12.31 -4.50
C THR A 482 -3.10 -11.18 -4.59
N LEU A 483 -2.34 -10.94 -3.52
CA LEU A 483 -1.40 -9.81 -3.44
C LEU A 483 -0.23 -9.94 -4.42
N GLU A 484 0.33 -11.14 -4.57
CA GLU A 484 1.48 -11.37 -5.44
C GLU A 484 1.11 -11.14 -6.92
N TYR A 485 -0.17 -11.35 -7.29
CA TYR A 485 -0.67 -11.04 -8.64
C TYR A 485 -0.68 -9.54 -8.86
N ARG A 486 -1.18 -8.79 -7.86
CA ARG A 486 -1.18 -7.33 -7.86
C ARG A 486 0.25 -6.77 -7.97
N GLN A 487 1.20 -7.35 -7.24
CA GLN A 487 2.63 -7.01 -7.31
C GLN A 487 3.25 -7.34 -8.68
N ASP A 488 2.99 -8.52 -9.23
CA ASP A 488 3.47 -8.91 -10.56
C ASP A 488 2.89 -7.99 -11.65
N VAL A 489 1.59 -7.70 -11.62
CA VAL A 489 0.96 -6.79 -12.59
C VAL A 489 1.54 -5.37 -12.46
N ALA A 490 1.71 -4.85 -11.24
CA ALA A 490 2.38 -3.56 -11.02
C ALA A 490 3.83 -3.55 -11.53
N ARG A 491 4.58 -4.65 -11.36
CA ARG A 491 5.92 -4.83 -11.92
C ARG A 491 5.90 -4.87 -13.45
N GLY A 492 4.91 -5.51 -14.06
CA GLY A 492 4.70 -5.50 -15.51
C GLY A 492 4.41 -4.09 -16.05
N LEU A 493 3.54 -3.35 -15.37
CA LEU A 493 3.23 -1.95 -15.69
C LEU A 493 4.47 -1.04 -15.60
N LEU A 494 5.26 -1.16 -14.52
CA LEU A 494 6.52 -0.43 -14.33
C LEU A 494 7.50 -0.69 -15.49
N VAL A 495 7.77 -1.97 -15.80
CA VAL A 495 8.71 -2.36 -16.87
C VAL A 495 8.18 -1.89 -18.24
N GLY A 496 6.87 -2.03 -18.48
CA GLY A 496 6.23 -1.60 -19.72
C GLY A 496 6.32 -0.09 -19.93
N LEU A 497 6.11 0.70 -18.87
CA LEU A 497 6.25 2.15 -18.90
C LEU A 497 7.70 2.58 -19.19
N ILE A 498 8.68 1.99 -18.49
CA ILE A 498 10.10 2.30 -18.70
C ILE A 498 10.52 1.96 -20.15
N ARG A 499 10.13 0.78 -20.65
CA ARG A 499 10.47 0.34 -22.02
C ARG A 499 9.79 1.20 -23.09
N ALA A 500 8.58 1.70 -22.83
CA ALA A 500 7.88 2.62 -23.74
C ALA A 500 8.52 4.01 -23.78
N LEU A 501 8.89 4.58 -22.63
CA LEU A 501 9.42 5.95 -22.55
C LEU A 501 10.90 6.06 -22.92
N ASN A 502 11.70 5.04 -22.58
CA ASN A 502 13.17 5.10 -22.69
C ASN A 502 13.76 3.99 -23.59
N GLY A 503 12.90 3.14 -24.17
CA GLY A 503 13.28 2.06 -25.08
C GLY A 503 13.57 0.73 -24.39
N PRO A 504 13.62 -0.38 -25.16
CA PRO A 504 13.65 -1.76 -24.64
C PRO A 504 14.94 -2.16 -23.91
N ASN A 505 15.96 -1.28 -23.90
CA ASN A 505 17.25 -1.50 -23.22
C ASN A 505 17.50 -0.53 -22.05
N ALA A 506 16.48 0.21 -21.62
CA ALA A 506 16.58 1.09 -20.46
C ALA A 506 16.83 0.24 -19.18
N PRO A 507 17.67 0.71 -18.25
CA PRO A 507 17.90 -0.01 -16.99
C PRO A 507 16.59 -0.13 -16.22
N LEU A 508 16.40 -1.23 -15.49
CA LEU A 508 15.17 -1.52 -14.76
C LEU A 508 15.47 -1.62 -13.26
N PRO A 509 14.60 -1.10 -12.36
CA PRO A 509 14.77 -1.30 -10.93
C PRO A 509 14.87 -2.79 -10.58
N PRO A 510 15.64 -3.19 -9.56
CA PRO A 510 15.68 -4.58 -9.10
C PRO A 510 14.34 -5.08 -8.51
N LEU A 511 14.28 -6.39 -8.25
CA LEU A 511 13.26 -6.99 -7.39
C LEU A 511 13.70 -6.92 -5.92
N SER A 512 12.74 -6.98 -4.99
CA SER A 512 13.02 -6.96 -3.55
C SER A 512 13.96 -8.10 -3.13
N PRO A 513 14.91 -7.87 -2.21
CA PRO A 513 15.67 -8.94 -1.59
C PRO A 513 14.76 -9.96 -0.88
N THR A 514 15.18 -11.22 -0.89
CA THR A 514 14.55 -12.34 -0.16
C THR A 514 15.57 -12.96 0.81
N HIS A 515 15.17 -14.01 1.52
CA HIS A 515 15.99 -14.74 2.49
C HIS A 515 16.60 -13.80 3.53
N VAL A 516 15.80 -12.82 3.97
CA VAL A 516 16.29 -11.81 4.90
C VAL A 516 16.33 -12.40 6.30
N SER A 517 17.44 -12.19 7.00
CA SER A 517 17.62 -12.62 8.38
C SER A 517 18.45 -11.62 9.15
N ALA A 518 18.22 -11.55 10.46
CA ALA A 518 18.92 -10.69 11.39
C ALA A 518 19.32 -11.50 12.64
N THR A 519 20.61 -11.70 12.81
CA THR A 519 21.21 -12.57 13.82
C THR A 519 22.13 -11.76 14.72
N THR A 520 21.86 -11.75 16.02
CA THR A 520 22.67 -11.02 17.01
C THR A 520 24.01 -11.72 17.25
N THR A 521 25.07 -10.91 17.33
CA THR A 521 26.44 -11.37 17.55
C THR A 521 27.15 -10.47 18.57
N VAL A 522 28.37 -10.83 18.94
CA VAL A 522 29.25 -9.97 19.76
C VAL A 522 29.71 -8.71 19.02
N GLU A 523 29.62 -8.67 17.69
CA GLU A 523 30.03 -7.52 16.87
C GLU A 523 28.86 -6.56 16.59
N GLY A 524 27.61 -7.06 16.61
CA GLY A 524 26.42 -6.29 16.30
C GLY A 524 25.25 -7.15 15.84
N LEU A 525 24.28 -6.54 15.17
CA LEU A 525 23.23 -7.26 14.43
C LEU A 525 23.76 -7.62 13.04
N HIS A 526 23.95 -8.91 12.77
CA HIS A 526 24.35 -9.41 11.46
C HIS A 526 23.11 -9.62 10.60
N VAL A 527 22.91 -8.77 9.59
CA VAL A 527 21.81 -8.86 8.64
C VAL A 527 22.30 -9.50 7.34
N ARG A 528 21.54 -10.46 6.80
CA ARG A 528 21.81 -11.12 5.51
C ARG A 528 20.58 -11.14 4.62
N TRP A 529 20.78 -11.25 3.32
CA TRP A 529 19.73 -11.39 2.30
C TRP A 529 20.27 -12.09 1.04
N ARG A 530 19.38 -12.38 0.10
CA ARG A 530 19.70 -12.82 -1.27
C ARG A 530 19.12 -11.85 -2.29
N ALA A 531 19.89 -11.59 -3.34
CA ALA A 531 19.41 -10.88 -4.53
C ALA A 531 18.37 -11.74 -5.28
N VAL A 532 17.41 -11.10 -5.95
CA VAL A 532 16.41 -11.77 -6.79
C VAL A 532 16.54 -11.31 -8.22
N GLU A 533 16.72 -12.25 -9.15
CA GLU A 533 16.76 -11.99 -10.59
C GLU A 533 15.34 -11.97 -11.17
N ASP A 534 15.07 -11.03 -12.09
CA ASP A 534 13.80 -10.96 -12.83
C ASP A 534 13.99 -11.64 -14.20
N PRO A 535 13.52 -12.89 -14.41
CA PRO A 535 13.78 -13.63 -15.64
C PRO A 535 13.14 -13.00 -16.90
N LEU A 536 12.17 -12.10 -16.72
CA LEU A 536 11.53 -11.33 -17.80
C LEU A 536 12.17 -9.94 -18.00
N ALA A 537 13.02 -9.50 -17.07
CA ALA A 537 13.67 -8.22 -17.06
C ALA A 537 15.13 -8.32 -16.60
N THR A 538 15.96 -9.05 -17.35
CA THR A 538 17.38 -9.32 -17.07
C THR A 538 18.31 -8.09 -16.99
N GLN A 539 17.77 -6.89 -17.21
CA GLN A 539 18.44 -5.60 -16.97
C GLN A 539 18.20 -5.06 -15.55
N ALA A 540 17.54 -5.85 -14.69
CA ALA A 540 17.16 -5.49 -13.33
C ALA A 540 18.15 -5.93 -12.24
N SER A 541 19.28 -6.56 -12.57
CA SER A 541 20.21 -7.04 -11.54
C SER A 541 20.73 -5.88 -10.66
N PRO A 542 20.86 -6.07 -9.33
CA PRO A 542 21.26 -5.02 -8.41
C PRO A 542 22.76 -4.69 -8.48
N THR A 543 23.11 -3.43 -8.21
CA THR A 543 24.50 -3.00 -8.02
C THR A 543 24.83 -2.66 -6.56
N ARG A 544 23.81 -2.30 -5.78
CA ARG A 544 23.90 -2.02 -4.33
C ARG A 544 22.61 -2.43 -3.60
N PHE A 545 22.66 -2.41 -2.28
CA PHE A 545 21.50 -2.55 -1.40
C PHE A 545 21.42 -1.37 -0.43
N ASN A 546 20.21 -0.92 -0.12
CA ASN A 546 19.95 0.07 0.91
C ASN A 546 19.38 -0.65 2.13
N VAL A 547 20.00 -0.46 3.30
CA VAL A 547 19.60 -1.08 4.56
C VAL A 547 19.01 0.01 5.46
N TYR A 548 17.68 -0.03 5.65
CA TYR A 548 16.93 0.94 6.43
C TYR A 548 16.78 0.48 7.87
N LEU A 549 16.95 1.39 8.83
CA LEU A 549 17.02 1.10 10.27
C LEU A 549 15.83 1.69 11.02
N SER A 550 15.33 0.99 12.04
CA SER A 550 14.24 1.43 12.93
C SER A 550 14.43 0.89 14.36
N ALA A 551 14.00 1.66 15.36
CA ALA A 551 13.99 1.22 16.77
C ALA A 551 12.67 0.53 17.18
N ASP A 552 11.57 0.75 16.44
CA ASP A 552 10.21 0.30 16.78
C ASP A 552 9.59 -0.67 15.74
N GLY A 553 10.21 -0.83 14.57
CA GLY A 553 9.70 -1.64 13.46
C GLY A 553 8.50 -1.01 12.74
N VAL A 554 8.17 0.25 13.01
CA VAL A 554 7.09 1.02 12.37
C VAL A 554 7.66 2.17 11.55
N LEU A 555 8.56 2.94 12.16
CA LEU A 555 9.10 4.18 11.64
C LEU A 555 10.60 3.99 11.40
N PHE A 556 10.99 3.94 10.13
CA PHE A 556 12.39 3.76 9.73
C PHE A 556 13.04 5.11 9.41
N SER A 557 14.34 5.20 9.62
CA SER A 557 15.17 6.28 9.07
C SER A 557 15.02 6.31 7.55
N PRO A 558 14.77 7.47 6.91
CA PRO A 558 14.82 7.60 5.45
C PRO A 558 16.25 7.57 4.90
N VAL A 559 17.27 7.69 5.77
CA VAL A 559 18.69 7.58 5.41
C VAL A 559 19.15 6.13 5.63
N PRO A 560 19.44 5.36 4.56
CA PRO A 560 19.89 3.98 4.68
C PRO A 560 21.40 3.87 4.87
N VAL A 561 21.84 2.72 5.38
CA VAL A 561 23.23 2.24 5.21
C VAL A 561 23.32 1.61 3.82
N VAL A 562 24.23 2.11 2.97
CA VAL A 562 24.42 1.59 1.60
C VAL A 562 25.47 0.48 1.60
N VAL A 563 25.16 -0.64 0.98
CA VAL A 563 26.01 -1.84 0.89
C VAL A 563 26.26 -2.19 -0.58
N GLU A 564 27.53 -2.23 -0.99
CA GLU A 564 27.94 -2.54 -2.36
C GLU A 564 28.76 -3.84 -2.39
N GLY A 565 28.54 -4.69 -3.40
CA GLY A 565 29.33 -5.92 -3.61
C GLY A 565 29.15 -7.04 -2.58
N ALA A 566 28.25 -6.88 -1.61
CA ALA A 566 27.92 -7.87 -0.59
C ALA A 566 26.40 -8.00 -0.41
N THR A 567 25.96 -9.12 0.17
CA THR A 567 24.55 -9.37 0.55
C THR A 567 24.39 -9.59 2.06
N GLU A 568 25.27 -8.96 2.83
CA GLU A 568 25.26 -8.95 4.30
C GLU A 568 25.87 -7.66 4.85
N VAL A 569 25.49 -7.29 6.08
CA VAL A 569 26.09 -6.20 6.85
C VAL A 569 26.04 -6.52 8.35
N VAL A 570 27.02 -6.03 9.11
CA VAL A 570 26.97 -6.03 10.58
C VAL A 570 26.70 -4.59 11.04
N LEU A 571 25.59 -4.40 11.75
CA LEU A 571 25.13 -3.11 12.24
C LEU A 571 25.42 -2.98 13.74
N PRO A 572 25.82 -1.79 14.24
CA PRO A 572 25.99 -1.57 15.68
C PRO A 572 24.69 -1.88 16.43
N LEU A 573 24.81 -2.67 17.50
CA LEU A 573 23.74 -2.97 18.44
C LEU A 573 24.37 -3.03 19.84
N ALA A 574 23.85 -2.24 20.79
CA ALA A 574 24.28 -2.34 22.18
C ALA A 574 23.60 -3.54 22.88
N ASP A 575 24.03 -3.86 24.09
CA ASP A 575 23.39 -4.90 24.89
C ASP A 575 21.98 -4.43 25.28
N CYS A 576 20.97 -5.31 25.19
CA CYS A 576 19.56 -5.01 25.46
C CYS A 576 18.84 -4.01 24.53
N ASP A 577 19.53 -3.34 23.62
CA ASP A 577 18.91 -2.58 22.52
C ASP A 577 18.22 -3.52 21.52
N THR A 578 17.16 -3.00 20.90
CA THR A 578 16.47 -3.64 19.77
C THR A 578 16.71 -2.83 18.50
N LEU A 579 16.98 -3.50 17.38
CA LEU A 579 17.11 -2.89 16.07
C LEU A 579 16.31 -3.67 15.02
N TYR A 580 15.44 -2.97 14.30
CA TYR A 580 14.66 -3.47 13.17
C TYR A 580 15.24 -2.98 11.84
N VAL A 581 15.17 -3.83 10.83
CA VAL A 581 15.84 -3.65 9.55
C VAL A 581 14.95 -4.13 8.41
N LYS A 582 14.95 -3.37 7.31
CA LYS A 582 14.45 -3.81 6.00
C LYS A 582 15.48 -3.46 4.93
N VAL A 583 15.52 -4.25 3.86
CA VAL A 583 16.53 -4.12 2.80
C VAL A 583 15.83 -3.91 1.47
N SER A 584 16.30 -2.96 0.67
CA SER A 584 15.94 -2.83 -0.75
C SER A 584 17.18 -3.04 -1.63
N ALA A 585 16.95 -3.37 -2.89
CA ALA A 585 17.96 -3.55 -3.92
C ALA A 585 17.91 -2.38 -4.89
N ALA A 586 19.05 -1.85 -5.32
CA ALA A 586 19.09 -0.70 -6.23
C ALA A 586 20.15 -0.80 -7.32
N ASN A 587 19.89 -0.14 -8.44
CA ASN A 587 20.80 0.07 -9.57
C ASN A 587 20.53 1.43 -10.23
N ASP A 588 20.97 1.63 -11.49
CA ASP A 588 20.73 2.87 -12.25
C ASP A 588 19.29 3.01 -12.77
N GLY A 589 18.53 1.91 -12.82
CA GLY A 589 17.12 1.91 -13.18
C GLY A 589 16.21 2.36 -12.04
N GLY A 590 16.68 2.24 -10.79
CA GLY A 590 15.98 2.69 -9.59
C GLY A 590 16.17 1.73 -8.43
N GLU A 591 15.21 1.75 -7.52
CA GLU A 591 15.18 0.95 -6.31
C GLU A 591 13.97 -0.01 -6.29
N SER A 592 14.16 -1.23 -5.76
CA SER A 592 13.10 -2.21 -5.57
C SER A 592 12.11 -1.76 -4.50
N LEU A 593 10.98 -2.46 -4.32
CA LEU A 593 10.28 -2.39 -3.03
C LEU A 593 11.17 -2.94 -1.90
N ASP A 594 10.78 -2.73 -0.65
CA ASP A 594 11.53 -3.26 0.48
C ASP A 594 11.30 -4.77 0.65
N SER A 595 12.18 -5.42 1.41
CA SER A 595 11.93 -6.74 2.01
C SER A 595 10.88 -6.64 3.13
N ALA A 596 10.42 -7.81 3.60
CA ALA A 596 9.82 -7.92 4.93
C ALA A 596 10.80 -7.46 6.03
N ILE A 597 10.25 -7.11 7.21
CA ILE A 597 11.03 -6.54 8.31
C ILE A 597 11.59 -7.65 9.20
N VAL A 598 12.92 -7.66 9.32
CA VAL A 598 13.65 -8.44 10.31
C VAL A 598 14.14 -7.51 11.43
N GLY A 599 14.73 -8.08 12.47
CA GLY A 599 15.33 -7.35 13.57
C GLY A 599 15.97 -8.28 14.59
N GLY A 600 16.55 -7.70 15.62
CA GLY A 600 17.02 -8.46 16.76
C GLY A 600 17.31 -7.60 17.98
N LYS A 601 17.35 -8.27 19.13
CA LYS A 601 17.73 -7.73 20.43
C LYS A 601 18.80 -8.63 21.03
N ARG A 602 19.95 -8.08 21.39
CA ARG A 602 21.02 -8.90 21.99
C ARG A 602 20.59 -9.36 23.40
N PRO A 603 20.69 -10.66 23.74
CA PRO A 603 20.40 -11.16 25.08
C PRO A 603 21.38 -10.57 26.10
N SER A 604 20.95 -10.44 27.35
CA SER A 604 21.87 -10.17 28.46
C SER A 604 22.81 -11.36 28.69
N LEU A 605 23.91 -11.16 29.41
CA LEU A 605 24.84 -12.24 29.74
C LEU A 605 24.13 -13.38 30.51
N GLY A 606 23.99 -14.55 29.87
CA GLY A 606 23.29 -15.72 30.41
C GLY A 606 21.79 -15.80 30.10
N GLY A 607 21.22 -14.78 29.43
CA GLY A 607 19.83 -14.77 28.98
C GLY A 607 19.57 -15.68 27.78
N ALA A 608 18.31 -16.06 27.58
CA ALA A 608 17.90 -16.93 26.48
C ALA A 608 18.05 -16.27 25.11
N ARG A 609 18.37 -17.08 24.09
CA ARG A 609 18.38 -16.68 22.68
C ARG A 609 17.18 -17.28 21.97
N LEU A 610 16.27 -16.43 21.53
CA LEU A 610 15.01 -16.80 20.91
C LEU A 610 15.11 -16.56 19.39
N LEU A 611 14.43 -17.38 18.58
CA LEU A 611 14.28 -17.12 17.14
C LEU A 611 12.80 -16.92 16.81
N TYR A 612 12.46 -15.81 16.16
CA TYR A 612 11.19 -15.69 15.44
C TYR A 612 11.40 -15.97 13.95
N VAL A 613 10.55 -16.83 13.39
CA VAL A 613 10.48 -17.14 11.96
C VAL A 613 9.18 -16.59 11.39
N ASP A 614 9.30 -15.62 10.48
CA ASP A 614 8.18 -15.08 9.71
C ASP A 614 7.98 -15.94 8.45
N GLY A 615 7.03 -16.87 8.51
CA GLY A 615 6.58 -17.68 7.37
C GLY A 615 5.25 -17.20 6.80
N VAL A 616 4.96 -15.88 6.91
CA VAL A 616 3.73 -15.31 6.36
C VAL A 616 3.92 -14.90 4.92
N ASP A 617 3.60 -15.86 4.05
CA ASP A 617 3.87 -15.84 2.62
C ASP A 617 2.55 -15.81 1.79
N ARG A 618 1.39 -16.01 2.44
CA ARG A 618 0.03 -15.68 1.95
C ARG A 618 -0.55 -14.53 2.78
N GLU A 619 -0.97 -13.45 2.11
CA GLU A 619 -1.73 -12.36 2.73
C GLU A 619 -3.25 -12.48 2.45
N SER A 620 -4.06 -11.74 3.22
CA SER A 620 -5.52 -11.82 3.27
C SER A 620 -6.19 -11.58 1.90
N GLN A 621 -7.33 -12.24 1.66
CA GLN A 621 -7.89 -12.37 0.31
C GLN A 621 -8.93 -11.31 -0.09
N LEU A 622 -9.43 -10.43 0.77
CA LEU A 622 -10.52 -9.51 0.42
C LEU A 622 -10.01 -8.06 0.31
N GLU A 623 -10.67 -7.26 -0.53
CA GLU A 623 -10.38 -5.82 -0.68
C GLU A 623 -10.68 -5.01 0.60
N ALA A 624 -11.57 -5.52 1.46
CA ALA A 624 -11.86 -4.92 2.76
C ALA A 624 -10.74 -5.15 3.78
N ASP A 625 -9.81 -6.06 3.50
CA ASP A 625 -8.85 -6.53 4.50
C ASP A 625 -7.63 -5.60 4.55
N PRO A 626 -7.14 -5.26 5.76
CA PRO A 626 -5.91 -4.50 5.89
C PRO A 626 -4.72 -5.31 5.36
N VAL A 627 -4.00 -4.78 4.37
CA VAL A 627 -2.77 -5.40 3.87
C VAL A 627 -1.76 -5.59 4.99
N ASN A 628 -1.14 -6.77 5.04
CA ASN A 628 -0.18 -7.10 6.06
C ASN A 628 1.16 -6.42 5.73
N GLN A 629 1.61 -5.54 6.62
CA GLN A 629 2.87 -4.82 6.43
C GLN A 629 4.15 -5.68 6.54
N ARG A 630 4.04 -7.01 6.71
CA ARG A 630 5.19 -7.92 6.91
C ARG A 630 6.12 -7.42 8.01
N SER A 631 5.48 -6.99 9.10
CA SER A 631 6.11 -6.36 10.27
C SER A 631 5.93 -7.20 11.53
N TYR A 632 5.55 -8.47 11.41
CA TYR A 632 5.22 -9.35 12.55
C TYR A 632 6.40 -9.55 13.52
N THR A 633 7.64 -9.42 13.04
CA THR A 633 8.84 -9.28 13.87
C THR A 633 8.67 -8.28 15.03
N ARG A 634 7.89 -7.21 14.87
CA ARG A 634 7.60 -6.22 15.92
C ARG A 634 6.44 -6.60 16.86
N ILE A 635 5.63 -7.60 16.50
CA ILE A 635 4.63 -8.22 17.40
C ILE A 635 5.33 -9.28 18.25
N TYR A 636 6.07 -10.18 17.61
CA TYR A 636 6.74 -11.29 18.28
C TYR A 636 7.96 -10.86 19.09
N GLY A 637 8.84 -10.01 18.54
CA GLY A 637 10.09 -9.59 19.23
C GLY A 637 9.89 -9.04 20.64
N PRO A 638 8.96 -8.09 20.87
CA PRO A 638 8.63 -7.60 22.21
C PRO A 638 8.03 -8.69 23.11
N ALA A 639 7.04 -9.46 22.63
CA ALA A 639 6.41 -10.52 23.42
C ALA A 639 7.41 -11.63 23.81
N LEU A 640 8.37 -11.95 22.93
CA LEU A 640 9.49 -12.86 23.22
C LEU A 640 10.46 -12.29 24.25
N THR A 641 10.69 -10.98 24.23
CA THR A 641 11.53 -10.29 25.25
C THR A 641 10.86 -10.33 26.63
N ASP A 642 9.54 -10.17 26.68
CA ASP A 642 8.79 -10.14 27.94
C ASP A 642 8.44 -11.54 28.48
N ALA A 643 8.49 -12.58 27.63
CA ALA A 643 8.39 -13.99 28.04
C ALA A 643 9.50 -14.41 29.03
N LEU A 644 10.69 -13.80 28.95
CA LEU A 644 11.78 -14.02 29.89
C LEU A 644 12.68 -12.78 29.99
N ALA A 645 12.71 -12.16 31.18
CA ALA A 645 13.59 -11.02 31.44
C ALA A 645 15.06 -11.33 31.13
N GLY A 646 15.69 -10.50 30.28
CA GLY A 646 17.06 -10.68 29.81
C GLY A 646 17.21 -11.49 28.52
N ALA A 647 16.11 -12.06 28.00
CA ALA A 647 16.12 -12.70 26.70
C ALA A 647 16.43 -11.72 25.57
N GLY A 648 17.06 -12.25 24.53
CA GLY A 648 17.25 -11.61 23.24
C GLY A 648 16.59 -12.43 22.15
N PHE A 649 16.25 -11.79 21.05
CA PHE A 649 15.67 -12.44 19.89
C PHE A 649 16.48 -12.15 18.62
N ASP A 650 16.55 -13.16 17.77
CA ASP A 650 16.93 -13.06 16.36
C ASP A 650 15.68 -13.28 15.50
N THR A 651 15.75 -12.90 14.23
CA THR A 651 14.68 -13.16 13.28
C THR A 651 15.18 -13.67 11.93
N ALA A 652 14.34 -14.45 11.27
CA ALA A 652 14.54 -14.89 9.90
C ALA A 652 13.19 -14.93 9.18
N LEU A 653 13.17 -14.61 7.89
CA LEU A 653 12.09 -15.07 7.04
C LEU A 653 12.22 -16.59 6.85
N ASP A 654 11.13 -17.28 6.61
CA ASP A 654 11.10 -18.75 6.54
C ASP A 654 11.96 -19.33 5.41
N GLU A 655 12.14 -18.62 4.29
CA GLU A 655 13.04 -19.04 3.22
C GLU A 655 14.53 -18.85 3.60
N ALA A 656 14.84 -18.02 4.60
CA ALA A 656 16.17 -17.87 5.17
C ALA A 656 16.51 -18.91 6.26
N VAL A 657 15.53 -19.69 6.72
CA VAL A 657 15.63 -20.40 8.01
C VAL A 657 16.73 -21.45 8.07
N GLU A 658 17.00 -22.19 6.98
CA GLU A 658 18.10 -23.15 6.92
C GLU A 658 19.46 -22.48 7.21
N GLU A 659 19.66 -21.26 6.68
CA GLU A 659 20.85 -20.46 6.94
C GLU A 659 20.82 -19.80 8.32
N ALA A 660 19.66 -19.56 8.92
CA ALA A 660 19.57 -18.99 10.27
C ALA A 660 19.85 -20.02 11.38
N VAL A 661 19.33 -21.25 11.25
CA VAL A 661 19.40 -22.27 12.31
C VAL A 661 20.74 -23.01 12.39
N LEU A 662 21.57 -22.94 11.35
CA LEU A 662 22.88 -23.59 11.33
C LEU A 662 23.98 -22.87 12.12
N TRP A 663 23.77 -21.61 12.50
CA TRP A 663 24.83 -20.72 13.01
C TRP A 663 24.68 -20.33 14.48
N ALA A 664 23.55 -20.68 15.10
CA ALA A 664 23.27 -20.43 16.51
C ALA A 664 22.52 -21.60 17.15
N HIS A 665 22.64 -21.72 18.47
CA HIS A 665 21.71 -22.50 19.28
C HIS A 665 20.64 -21.55 19.82
N TYR A 666 19.38 -21.98 19.77
CA TYR A 666 18.24 -21.23 20.27
C TYR A 666 17.56 -22.02 21.40
N ASP A 667 17.09 -21.31 22.42
CA ASP A 667 16.38 -21.85 23.58
C ASP A 667 14.87 -22.01 23.30
N LEU A 668 14.36 -21.34 22.26
CA LEU A 668 13.01 -21.46 21.72
C LEU A 668 12.99 -20.93 20.28
N VAL A 669 12.21 -21.57 19.42
CA VAL A 669 11.79 -21.01 18.11
C VAL A 669 10.29 -20.73 18.14
N VAL A 670 9.86 -19.60 17.58
CA VAL A 670 8.45 -19.29 17.32
C VAL A 670 8.28 -19.04 15.83
N TRP A 671 7.34 -19.76 15.21
CA TRP A 671 7.11 -19.77 13.76
C TRP A 671 5.67 -19.40 13.45
N ALA A 672 5.46 -18.26 12.80
CA ALA A 672 4.12 -17.81 12.40
C ALA A 672 3.95 -18.00 10.89
N THR A 673 2.88 -18.68 10.47
CA THR A 673 2.57 -18.87 9.06
C THR A 673 1.33 -18.08 8.62
N SER A 674 0.61 -17.41 9.53
CA SER A 674 -0.68 -16.78 9.28
C SER A 674 -1.61 -17.72 8.51
N GLU A 675 -2.12 -17.30 7.34
CA GLU A 675 -2.95 -18.12 6.47
C GLU A 675 -2.17 -18.83 5.34
N THR A 676 -0.84 -18.85 5.41
CA THR A 676 0.01 -19.55 4.43
C THR A 676 -0.34 -21.03 4.39
N SER A 677 -0.43 -21.61 3.19
CA SER A 677 -1.25 -22.80 2.93
C SER A 677 -0.64 -23.63 1.78
N THR A 678 -1.34 -23.80 0.65
CA THR A 678 -0.94 -24.70 -0.45
C THR A 678 -0.40 -23.99 -1.69
N ARG A 679 -0.59 -22.66 -1.80
CA ARG A 679 -0.07 -21.84 -2.90
C ARG A 679 1.39 -21.45 -2.65
N ARG A 680 1.62 -20.87 -1.47
CA ARG A 680 2.90 -20.82 -0.77
C ARG A 680 2.77 -21.81 0.38
N LEU A 681 3.72 -22.74 0.47
CA LEU A 681 3.65 -23.88 1.39
C LEU A 681 3.88 -23.38 2.82
N SER A 682 2.94 -23.59 3.76
CA SER A 682 3.10 -23.14 5.16
C SER A 682 4.37 -23.68 5.82
N VAL A 683 4.79 -24.88 5.43
CA VAL A 683 6.09 -25.47 5.75
C VAL A 683 6.55 -26.31 4.56
N ASP A 684 7.51 -25.80 3.80
CA ASP A 684 8.10 -26.46 2.63
C ASP A 684 9.07 -27.63 3.02
N PRO A 685 9.58 -28.43 2.06
CA PRO A 685 10.47 -29.55 2.36
C PRO A 685 11.78 -29.18 3.09
N SER A 686 12.34 -27.99 2.81
CA SER A 686 13.58 -27.48 3.43
C SER A 686 13.31 -26.97 4.86
N GLN A 687 12.19 -26.26 5.03
CA GLN A 687 11.68 -25.77 6.31
C GLN A 687 11.31 -26.92 7.25
N ARG A 688 10.68 -27.99 6.74
CA ARG A 688 10.45 -29.23 7.51
C ARG A 688 11.75 -29.87 7.98
N GLN A 689 12.77 -29.90 7.12
CA GLN A 689 14.10 -30.40 7.50
C GLN A 689 14.76 -29.52 8.58
N ALA A 690 14.60 -28.19 8.53
CA ALA A 690 15.06 -27.28 9.58
C ALA A 690 14.34 -27.54 10.92
N ILE A 691 13.01 -27.69 10.91
CA ILE A 691 12.21 -28.02 12.10
C ILE A 691 12.59 -29.40 12.67
N ASP A 692 12.83 -30.40 11.82
CA ASP A 692 13.31 -31.72 12.26
C ASP A 692 14.69 -31.61 12.95
N LEU A 693 15.61 -30.80 12.41
CA LEU A 693 16.93 -30.59 13.00
C LEU A 693 16.87 -29.85 14.35
N LEU A 694 16.06 -28.79 14.43
CA LEU A 694 15.80 -28.04 15.67
C LEU A 694 15.23 -28.96 16.76
N THR A 695 14.11 -29.62 16.46
CA THR A 695 13.39 -30.45 17.44
C THR A 695 14.17 -31.72 17.82
N ALA A 696 14.94 -32.30 16.90
CA ALA A 696 15.86 -33.41 17.21
C ALA A 696 17.06 -33.00 18.08
N SER A 697 17.41 -31.70 18.12
CA SER A 697 18.41 -31.16 19.04
C SER A 697 17.86 -30.87 20.45
N GLY A 698 16.52 -30.92 20.61
CA GLY A 698 15.82 -30.58 21.85
C GLY A 698 15.45 -29.11 21.96
N THR A 699 15.51 -28.33 20.87
CA THR A 699 15.01 -26.95 20.85
C THR A 699 13.47 -26.95 20.82
N PRO A 700 12.80 -26.30 21.79
CA PRO A 700 11.35 -26.11 21.79
C PRO A 700 10.84 -25.28 20.61
N LEU A 701 9.57 -25.46 20.24
CA LEU A 701 8.93 -24.76 19.12
C LEU A 701 7.49 -24.34 19.47
N VAL A 702 7.13 -23.08 19.20
CA VAL A 702 5.72 -22.70 18.96
C VAL A 702 5.54 -22.53 17.46
N ILE A 703 4.53 -23.16 16.86
CA ILE A 703 4.12 -22.93 15.48
C ILE A 703 2.62 -22.59 15.42
N SER A 704 2.26 -21.56 14.66
CA SER A 704 0.88 -21.05 14.59
C SER A 704 0.47 -20.62 13.18
N GLY A 705 -0.74 -21.02 12.78
CA GLY A 705 -1.35 -20.63 11.51
C GLY A 705 -2.74 -21.19 11.35
N ALA A 706 -3.53 -20.62 10.45
CA ALA A 706 -4.91 -21.01 10.21
C ALA A 706 -5.02 -22.33 9.43
N GLU A 707 -4.15 -22.55 8.44
CA GLU A 707 -4.25 -23.65 7.46
C GLU A 707 -3.03 -24.60 7.46
N LEU A 708 -2.39 -24.78 8.62
CA LEU A 708 -1.26 -25.71 8.78
C LEU A 708 -1.69 -27.16 8.56
N GLY A 709 -2.83 -27.55 9.12
CA GLY A 709 -3.44 -28.87 9.00
C GLY A 709 -4.08 -29.08 7.63
N TRP A 710 -4.81 -28.09 7.09
CA TRP A 710 -5.30 -28.13 5.72
C TRP A 710 -4.17 -28.39 4.70
N HIS A 711 -3.05 -27.65 4.79
CA HIS A 711 -1.89 -27.87 3.93
C HIS A 711 -1.23 -29.22 4.18
N LEU A 712 -0.74 -29.49 5.40
CA LEU A 712 0.12 -30.66 5.67
C LEU A 712 -0.64 -31.98 5.79
N VAL A 713 -1.95 -31.94 6.05
CA VAL A 713 -2.80 -33.12 6.23
C VAL A 713 -3.88 -33.24 5.15
N GLU A 714 -4.79 -32.29 4.94
CA GLU A 714 -5.84 -32.52 3.94
C GLU A 714 -5.25 -32.58 2.52
N ARG A 715 -4.36 -31.64 2.20
CA ARG A 715 -3.71 -31.54 0.89
C ARG A 715 -2.34 -32.21 0.81
N GLY A 716 -1.74 -32.56 1.94
CA GLY A 716 -0.36 -33.04 2.03
C GLY A 716 -0.12 -34.52 1.67
N THR A 717 1.15 -34.85 1.41
CA THR A 717 1.63 -36.21 1.15
C THR A 717 1.65 -37.09 2.41
N VAL A 718 2.06 -38.36 2.28
CA VAL A 718 2.19 -39.29 3.42
C VAL A 718 3.26 -38.82 4.40
N GLU A 719 4.33 -38.23 3.88
CA GLU A 719 5.45 -37.67 4.64
C GLU A 719 5.01 -36.42 5.42
N GLU A 720 4.17 -35.58 4.82
CA GLU A 720 3.66 -34.33 5.42
C GLU A 720 2.66 -34.62 6.55
N LYS A 721 1.81 -35.63 6.35
CA LYS A 721 0.94 -36.22 7.38
C LYS A 721 1.73 -36.77 8.57
N ALA A 722 2.80 -37.52 8.27
CA ALA A 722 3.67 -38.09 9.30
C ALA A 722 4.47 -37.02 10.05
N PHE A 723 4.83 -35.91 9.38
CA PHE A 723 5.44 -34.74 10.00
C PHE A 723 4.45 -34.03 10.94
N PHE A 724 3.21 -33.78 10.52
CA PHE A 724 2.21 -33.10 11.35
C PHE A 724 1.91 -33.88 12.66
N GLU A 725 1.65 -35.19 12.59
CA GLU A 725 1.38 -35.98 13.81
C GLU A 725 2.67 -36.35 14.58
N GLY A 726 3.76 -36.71 13.89
CA GLY A 726 4.97 -37.25 14.50
C GLY A 726 6.03 -36.22 14.93
N VAL A 727 6.02 -35.04 14.32
CA VAL A 727 6.95 -33.93 14.61
C VAL A 727 6.22 -32.82 15.35
N LEU A 728 5.17 -32.24 14.76
CA LEU A 728 4.40 -31.14 15.37
C LEU A 728 3.46 -31.60 16.50
N GLY A 729 3.18 -32.92 16.58
CA GLY A 729 2.40 -33.52 17.66
C GLY A 729 0.92 -33.18 17.67
N ALA A 730 0.40 -32.75 16.51
CA ALA A 730 -1.00 -32.39 16.32
C ALA A 730 -1.70 -33.39 15.39
N ARG A 731 -3.01 -33.52 15.55
CA ARG A 731 -3.89 -34.15 14.58
C ARG A 731 -4.84 -33.12 14.04
N TYR A 732 -4.97 -33.07 12.72
CA TYR A 732 -5.94 -32.22 12.05
C TYR A 732 -7.30 -32.92 12.01
N LEU A 733 -8.36 -32.22 12.40
CA LEU A 733 -9.73 -32.72 12.40
C LEU A 733 -10.61 -32.07 11.32
N ASN A 734 -10.49 -30.76 11.12
CA ASN A 734 -11.30 -30.00 10.17
C ASN A 734 -10.65 -28.66 9.80
N ASP A 735 -10.95 -28.17 8.59
CA ASP A 735 -10.47 -26.93 7.97
C ASP A 735 -10.97 -25.67 8.70
N ASP A 736 -12.13 -25.78 9.33
CA ASP A 736 -12.76 -24.70 10.10
C ASP A 736 -13.19 -25.23 11.48
N ALA A 737 -12.67 -24.61 12.53
CA ALA A 737 -13.10 -24.82 13.90
C ALA A 737 -14.52 -24.31 14.19
N GLY A 738 -15.07 -23.46 13.33
CA GLY A 738 -16.38 -22.82 13.48
C GLY A 738 -16.41 -21.78 14.60
N SER A 739 -15.25 -21.22 14.95
CA SER A 739 -15.10 -20.19 15.99
C SER A 739 -13.87 -19.32 15.74
N THR A 740 -13.98 -18.05 16.12
CA THR A 740 -12.88 -17.08 16.13
C THR A 740 -12.61 -16.55 17.54
N VAL A 741 -12.91 -17.35 18.57
CA VAL A 741 -12.77 -17.01 19.99
C VAL A 741 -12.03 -18.13 20.73
N VAL A 742 -10.99 -17.77 21.50
CA VAL A 742 -10.11 -18.70 22.22
C VAL A 742 -10.14 -18.41 23.73
N ASP A 743 -10.23 -19.49 24.51
CA ASP A 743 -10.05 -19.50 25.95
C ASP A 743 -8.56 -19.70 26.30
N ALA A 744 -7.94 -18.67 26.87
CA ALA A 744 -6.56 -18.68 27.35
C ALA A 744 -6.46 -18.69 28.89
N SER A 745 -7.54 -19.06 29.61
CA SER A 745 -7.58 -19.08 31.07
C SER A 745 -6.53 -20.01 31.72
N ARG A 746 -5.98 -20.98 30.98
CA ARG A 746 -4.78 -21.76 31.36
C ARG A 746 -3.61 -20.87 31.80
N TYR A 747 -3.45 -19.71 31.15
CA TYR A 747 -2.39 -18.74 31.37
C TYR A 747 -2.79 -17.60 32.32
N ALA A 748 -3.96 -17.71 32.98
CA ALA A 748 -4.61 -16.63 33.72
C ALA A 748 -4.93 -15.38 32.89
N LEU A 749 -5.04 -15.56 31.56
CA LEU A 749 -5.51 -14.56 30.61
C LEU A 749 -7.05 -14.65 30.44
N ASP A 750 -7.60 -13.83 29.55
CA ASP A 750 -9.03 -13.83 29.21
C ASP A 750 -9.48 -15.22 28.69
N SER A 751 -10.75 -15.55 28.93
CA SER A 751 -11.38 -16.78 28.39
C SER A 751 -12.09 -16.54 27.05
N SER A 752 -11.97 -15.34 26.50
CA SER A 752 -12.71 -14.87 25.32
C SER A 752 -11.87 -13.97 24.40
N LEU A 753 -10.61 -14.37 24.12
CA LEU A 753 -9.76 -13.66 23.17
C LEU A 753 -10.34 -13.82 21.77
N VAL A 754 -10.69 -12.72 21.13
CA VAL A 754 -11.18 -12.71 19.74
C VAL A 754 -9.98 -12.62 18.80
N PHE A 755 -9.96 -13.47 17.77
CA PHE A 755 -9.02 -13.37 16.65
C PHE A 755 -9.78 -13.26 15.33
N GLY A 756 -9.09 -12.98 14.22
CA GLY A 756 -9.66 -13.10 12.87
C GLY A 756 -10.80 -12.14 12.52
N ASP A 757 -11.12 -11.18 13.39
CA ASP A 757 -12.33 -10.35 13.31
C ASP A 757 -12.24 -9.19 12.31
N CYS A 758 -11.17 -9.14 11.52
CA CYS A 758 -10.81 -8.04 10.64
C CYS A 758 -10.79 -6.68 11.36
N SER A 759 -10.42 -6.64 12.65
CA SER A 759 -10.24 -5.40 13.42
C SER A 759 -9.11 -4.53 12.88
N ALA A 760 -8.99 -3.32 13.46
CA ALA A 760 -7.87 -2.42 13.22
C ALA A 760 -6.50 -3.08 13.41
N ASP A 761 -6.39 -4.13 14.24
CA ASP A 761 -5.12 -4.73 14.65
C ASP A 761 -5.01 -6.25 14.35
N ALA A 762 -6.09 -6.96 14.01
CA ALA A 762 -6.06 -8.35 13.53
C ALA A 762 -5.95 -8.46 11.99
N VAL A 763 -5.47 -9.58 11.47
CA VAL A 763 -5.79 -9.98 10.08
C VAL A 763 -7.12 -10.73 10.09
N CYS A 764 -7.81 -10.80 8.95
CA CYS A 764 -8.93 -11.73 8.80
C CYS A 764 -8.40 -13.17 8.89
N VAL A 765 -9.24 -14.07 9.40
CA VAL A 765 -8.96 -15.52 9.41
C VAL A 765 -10.27 -16.22 9.06
N GLU A 766 -10.33 -16.83 7.89
CA GLU A 766 -11.56 -17.49 7.43
C GLU A 766 -11.68 -18.95 7.92
N TYR A 767 -10.55 -19.66 7.98
CA TYR A 767 -10.50 -21.12 8.16
C TYR A 767 -9.44 -21.49 9.21
N PRO A 768 -9.73 -21.34 10.51
CA PRO A 768 -8.83 -21.78 11.57
C PRO A 768 -8.94 -23.30 11.78
N ASP A 769 -7.85 -24.04 11.58
CA ASP A 769 -7.75 -25.48 11.81
C ASP A 769 -8.34 -25.90 13.18
N LEU A 770 -9.17 -26.95 13.15
CA LEU A 770 -9.57 -27.69 14.34
C LEU A 770 -8.57 -28.83 14.60
N LEU A 771 -7.99 -28.85 15.81
CA LEU A 771 -6.95 -29.82 16.18
C LEU A 771 -7.44 -30.89 17.18
N ASP A 772 -6.66 -31.96 17.30
CA ASP A 772 -6.65 -32.95 18.38
C ASP A 772 -5.20 -33.30 18.75
N VAL A 773 -4.99 -33.93 19.91
CA VAL A 773 -3.67 -34.24 20.45
C VAL A 773 -3.08 -35.52 19.83
N ALA A 774 -1.81 -35.50 19.47
CA ALA A 774 -1.05 -36.73 19.24
C ALA A 774 -0.86 -37.52 20.58
N PRO A 775 -0.53 -38.83 20.54
CA PRO A 775 -0.41 -39.64 21.74
C PRO A 775 0.66 -39.12 22.72
N GLY A 776 0.25 -38.75 23.93
CA GLY A 776 1.13 -38.16 24.95
C GLY A 776 1.25 -36.64 24.89
N GLY A 777 0.48 -35.97 24.01
CA GLY A 777 0.26 -34.53 24.05
C GLY A 777 -0.93 -34.12 24.94
N GLU A 778 -1.14 -32.82 25.06
CA GLU A 778 -2.26 -32.19 25.78
C GLU A 778 -2.81 -30.97 25.04
N VAL A 779 -4.02 -30.54 25.37
CA VAL A 779 -4.61 -29.29 24.85
C VAL A 779 -4.12 -28.12 25.72
N VAL A 780 -3.59 -27.07 25.08
CA VAL A 780 -3.10 -25.87 25.75
C VAL A 780 -4.06 -24.67 25.57
N LEU A 781 -4.76 -24.59 24.45
CA LEU A 781 -5.83 -23.61 24.20
C LEU A 781 -7.06 -24.28 23.60
N THR A 782 -8.25 -23.81 23.96
CA THR A 782 -9.53 -24.27 23.42
C THR A 782 -10.31 -23.14 22.76
N TYR A 783 -10.99 -23.43 21.66
CA TYR A 783 -12.02 -22.55 21.13
C TYR A 783 -13.22 -22.51 22.10
N ASP A 784 -14.00 -21.43 22.07
CA ASP A 784 -15.20 -21.25 22.93
C ASP A 784 -16.26 -22.37 22.76
N ASN A 785 -16.27 -23.03 21.61
CA ASN A 785 -17.12 -24.18 21.30
C ASN A 785 -16.61 -25.53 21.85
N GLY A 786 -15.43 -25.54 22.49
CA GLY A 786 -14.80 -26.72 23.11
C GLY A 786 -13.85 -27.51 22.19
N GLY A 787 -13.62 -27.09 20.95
CA GLY A 787 -12.56 -27.61 20.09
C GLY A 787 -11.15 -27.24 20.58
N ALA A 788 -10.12 -28.01 20.24
CA ALA A 788 -8.75 -27.63 20.56
C ALA A 788 -8.22 -26.59 19.56
N ALA A 789 -7.82 -25.42 20.07
CA ALA A 789 -7.23 -24.33 19.31
C ALA A 789 -5.70 -24.42 19.27
N ALA A 790 -5.09 -24.95 20.32
CA ALA A 790 -3.68 -25.30 20.32
C ALA A 790 -3.39 -26.54 21.16
N VAL A 791 -2.44 -27.35 20.71
CA VAL A 791 -2.02 -28.62 21.32
C VAL A 791 -0.52 -28.64 21.57
N ARG A 792 -0.08 -29.28 22.67
CA ARG A 792 1.32 -29.41 23.07
C ARG A 792 1.78 -30.86 23.01
N ALA A 793 2.88 -31.11 22.32
CA ALA A 793 3.63 -32.37 22.37
C ALA A 793 4.60 -32.36 23.56
N VAL A 794 4.12 -32.75 24.75
CA VAL A 794 4.90 -32.68 26.01
C VAL A 794 6.25 -33.41 25.94
N GLY A 795 6.35 -34.51 25.17
CA GLY A 795 7.60 -35.25 24.99
C GLY A 795 8.63 -34.63 24.02
N ARG A 796 8.28 -33.51 23.37
CA ARG A 796 9.12 -32.79 22.39
C ARG A 796 9.21 -31.28 22.66
N ASP A 797 8.44 -30.75 23.61
CA ASP A 797 8.29 -29.32 23.90
C ASP A 797 7.91 -28.48 22.66
N ILE A 798 6.87 -28.94 21.96
CA ILE A 798 6.30 -28.25 20.79
C ILE A 798 4.84 -27.87 21.07
N ILE A 799 4.46 -26.64 20.77
CA ILE A 799 3.07 -26.17 20.73
C ILE A 799 2.69 -25.89 19.27
N THR A 800 1.56 -26.45 18.84
CA THR A 800 0.96 -26.21 17.52
C THR A 800 -0.41 -25.55 17.70
N ALA A 801 -0.59 -24.34 17.17
CA ALA A 801 -1.86 -23.61 17.19
C ALA A 801 -2.50 -23.60 15.80
N GLY A 802 -3.79 -23.94 15.73
CA GLY A 802 -4.61 -23.96 14.52
C GLY A 802 -5.20 -22.59 14.15
N PHE A 803 -4.67 -21.52 14.74
CA PHE A 803 -5.01 -20.15 14.37
C PHE A 803 -3.75 -19.27 14.45
N PRO A 804 -3.69 -18.16 13.71
CA PRO A 804 -2.58 -17.22 13.80
C PRO A 804 -2.62 -16.42 15.11
N LEU A 805 -1.54 -16.45 15.90
CA LEU A 805 -1.45 -15.68 17.15
C LEU A 805 -1.41 -14.17 16.85
N GLU A 806 -0.80 -13.78 15.74
CA GLU A 806 -0.77 -12.42 15.20
C GLU A 806 -2.15 -11.88 14.81
N ALA A 807 -3.16 -12.75 14.65
CA ALA A 807 -4.54 -12.38 14.30
C ALA A 807 -5.44 -12.11 15.51
N ILE A 808 -4.96 -12.20 16.75
CA ILE A 808 -5.72 -11.77 17.95
C ILE A 808 -5.99 -10.26 17.86
N ALA A 809 -7.23 -9.83 18.10
CA ALA A 809 -7.69 -8.47 17.87
C ALA A 809 -7.01 -7.45 18.82
N ASP A 810 -7.17 -7.64 20.12
CA ASP A 810 -6.58 -6.73 21.11
C ASP A 810 -5.05 -6.89 21.18
N ALA A 811 -4.34 -5.77 21.06
CA ALA A 811 -2.89 -5.77 20.97
C ALA A 811 -2.17 -6.23 22.26
N GLN A 812 -2.77 -5.99 23.42
CA GLN A 812 -2.21 -6.43 24.70
C GLN A 812 -2.51 -7.92 24.92
N GLN A 813 -3.75 -8.38 24.70
CA GLN A 813 -4.10 -9.81 24.79
C GLN A 813 -3.26 -10.66 23.83
N ARG A 814 -3.00 -10.14 22.62
CA ARG A 814 -2.09 -10.74 21.63
C ARG A 814 -0.67 -10.88 22.15
N HIS A 815 -0.11 -9.80 22.69
CA HIS A 815 1.22 -9.79 23.28
C HIS A 815 1.30 -10.79 24.45
N ASP A 816 0.36 -10.70 25.40
CA ASP A 816 0.33 -11.51 26.61
C ASP A 816 0.25 -13.01 26.31
N LEU A 817 -0.55 -13.41 25.32
CA LEU A 817 -0.64 -14.81 24.92
C LEU A 817 0.65 -15.32 24.26
N ILE A 818 1.24 -14.55 23.34
CA ILE A 818 2.51 -14.93 22.70
C ILE A 818 3.61 -15.09 23.76
N ALA A 819 3.69 -14.16 24.72
CA ALA A 819 4.63 -14.23 25.83
C ALA A 819 4.37 -15.45 26.72
N ALA A 820 3.11 -15.76 27.05
CA ALA A 820 2.74 -16.90 27.89
C ALA A 820 3.03 -18.26 27.24
N LEU A 821 2.77 -18.40 25.94
CA LEU A 821 3.08 -19.62 25.17
C LEU A 821 4.60 -19.84 25.07
N ALA A 822 5.38 -18.77 24.86
CA ALA A 822 6.84 -18.84 24.88
C ALA A 822 7.37 -19.22 26.28
N ALA A 823 6.83 -18.60 27.34
CA ALA A 823 7.22 -18.85 28.73
C ALA A 823 6.89 -20.28 29.21
N GLU A 824 5.85 -20.94 28.68
CA GLU A 824 5.56 -22.35 29.00
C GLU A 824 6.65 -23.33 28.51
N LEU A 825 7.34 -22.99 27.42
CA LEU A 825 8.39 -23.81 26.81
C LEU A 825 9.81 -23.45 27.28
N LEU A 826 10.02 -22.23 27.78
CA LEU A 826 11.33 -21.81 28.31
C LEU A 826 11.62 -22.42 29.69
N ALA A 827 12.82 -23.02 29.83
CA ALA A 827 13.15 -23.80 31.01
C ALA A 827 13.44 -22.93 32.26
N PRO A 828 13.02 -23.35 33.48
CA PRO A 828 13.28 -22.61 34.73
C PRO A 828 14.77 -22.37 35.05
N ALA A 829 15.69 -23.07 34.39
CA ALA A 829 17.14 -22.93 34.59
C ALA A 829 17.73 -21.66 33.96
N LEU A 830 16.98 -20.97 33.08
CA LEU A 830 17.37 -19.69 32.47
C LEU A 830 16.80 -18.48 33.23
N ALA A 831 15.96 -18.70 34.25
CA ALA A 831 15.20 -17.66 34.96
C ALA A 831 15.99 -16.82 35.99
N SER A 832 17.33 -16.90 35.98
CA SER A 832 18.17 -16.14 36.91
C SER A 832 19.56 -15.84 36.36
N GLU A 833 19.68 -14.85 35.46
CA GLU A 833 20.67 -13.76 35.52
C GLU A 833 20.49 -12.81 34.33
N GLY A 834 20.68 -11.49 34.55
CA GLY A 834 20.62 -10.47 33.50
C GLY A 834 19.31 -9.67 33.43
N VAL A 835 19.13 -8.69 34.31
CA VAL A 835 18.18 -7.61 34.04
C VAL A 835 18.81 -6.69 33.00
N CYS A 836 18.07 -6.34 31.95
CA CYS A 836 18.43 -5.22 31.09
C CYS A 836 18.37 -3.92 31.90
N VAL A 837 19.52 -3.50 32.43
CA VAL A 837 19.63 -2.25 33.19
C VAL A 837 19.46 -1.10 32.19
N ALA A 838 18.41 -0.31 32.36
CA ALA A 838 18.20 0.89 31.55
C ALA A 838 19.46 1.79 31.61
N PRO A 839 19.85 2.44 30.50
CA PRO A 839 20.96 3.39 30.54
C PRO A 839 20.66 4.45 31.61
N SER A 840 21.60 4.63 32.54
CA SER A 840 21.52 5.73 33.51
C SER A 840 21.43 7.04 32.75
N GLU A 841 20.47 7.90 33.11
CA GLU A 841 20.50 9.30 32.67
C GLU A 841 21.91 9.86 32.92
N PRO A 842 22.50 10.60 31.97
CA PRO A 842 23.81 11.17 32.18
C PRO A 842 23.77 12.06 33.42
N GLU A 843 24.59 11.75 34.43
CA GLU A 843 24.81 12.67 35.55
C GLU A 843 25.26 13.99 34.95
N LEU A 844 24.40 15.02 35.07
CA LEU A 844 24.76 16.39 34.81
C LEU A 844 25.94 16.71 35.73
N GLU A 845 27.15 16.78 35.17
CA GLU A 845 28.30 17.29 35.91
C GLU A 845 27.90 18.66 36.49
N PRO A 846 28.04 18.89 37.80
CA PRO A 846 27.64 20.15 38.39
C PRO A 846 28.45 21.27 37.75
N GLU A 847 27.77 22.28 37.21
CA GLU A 847 28.44 23.41 36.56
C GLU A 847 29.52 23.99 37.48
N PRO A 848 30.72 24.32 36.94
CA PRO A 848 31.79 24.88 37.75
C PRO A 848 31.34 26.22 38.33
N GLU A 849 31.39 26.35 39.66
CA GLU A 849 31.10 27.60 40.38
C GLU A 849 31.89 28.77 39.76
N LEU A 850 31.18 29.64 39.04
CA LEU A 850 31.73 30.88 38.54
C LEU A 850 32.04 31.80 39.73
N ALA A 851 33.32 32.14 39.88
CA ALA A 851 33.76 33.11 40.87
C ALA A 851 33.09 34.48 40.60
N PRO A 852 32.71 35.22 41.65
CA PRO A 852 31.94 36.46 41.49
C PRO A 852 32.82 37.58 40.89
N GLU A 853 32.54 37.98 39.65
CA GLU A 853 33.03 39.25 39.11
C GLU A 853 32.20 40.44 39.63
N GLU A 854 32.88 41.59 39.74
CA GLU A 854 32.39 42.75 40.48
C GLU A 854 31.26 43.51 39.74
N LEU A 855 30.21 43.85 40.48
CA LEU A 855 29.13 44.75 40.03
C LEU A 855 29.65 46.19 39.92
N GLU A 856 29.81 46.71 38.69
CA GLU A 856 29.72 48.15 38.44
C GLU A 856 28.27 48.57 38.12
N ALA A 857 27.92 49.80 38.48
CA ALA A 857 26.54 50.22 38.73
C ALA A 857 25.88 50.97 37.56
N GLU A 858 24.60 50.66 37.32
CA GLU A 858 23.65 51.46 36.53
C GLU A 858 22.76 52.33 37.47
N PRO A 859 22.38 53.57 37.09
CA PRO A 859 21.63 54.49 37.96
C PRO A 859 20.10 54.46 37.78
N ASP A 860 19.42 54.08 38.86
CA ASP A 860 18.11 54.51 39.39
C ASP A 860 17.01 55.21 38.53
N VAL A 861 15.80 54.64 38.68
CA VAL A 861 14.48 55.30 38.93
C VAL A 861 13.62 55.81 37.75
N ALA A 862 12.44 55.17 37.59
CA ALA A 862 11.12 55.83 37.76
C ALA A 862 9.97 54.82 38.01
N GLU A 863 9.08 55.10 38.97
CA GLU A 863 7.95 54.25 39.39
C GLU A 863 6.63 54.55 38.65
N GLY A 864 5.64 53.63 38.75
CA GLY A 864 4.21 53.92 38.53
C GLY A 864 3.43 52.83 37.77
N VAL A 865 2.32 52.22 38.19
CA VAL A 865 1.49 52.13 39.43
C VAL A 865 0.34 51.13 39.07
N VAL A 866 -0.33 50.57 40.08
CA VAL A 866 -1.30 49.45 40.02
C VAL A 866 -2.73 49.90 39.63
N GLU A 867 -3.53 49.07 38.93
CA GLU A 867 -4.88 48.59 39.33
C GLU A 867 -5.64 47.81 38.24
N ASP A 868 -6.68 47.07 38.67
CA ASP A 868 -7.28 45.85 38.05
C ASP A 868 -8.81 46.08 37.71
N PRO A 869 -9.75 45.12 37.65
CA PRO A 869 -10.39 44.66 36.40
C PRO A 869 -11.93 44.88 36.26
N MET A 870 -12.54 44.20 35.25
CA MET A 870 -13.99 44.05 34.91
C MET A 870 -14.62 45.22 34.10
N ASP A 871 -15.70 45.06 33.30
CA ASP A 871 -16.81 44.08 33.32
C ASP A 871 -17.50 43.86 31.93
N LEU A 872 -18.48 42.94 31.89
CA LEU A 872 -19.29 42.46 30.75
C LEU A 872 -20.43 43.42 30.31
N ALA A 873 -20.90 43.31 29.04
CA ALA A 873 -22.25 43.72 28.61
C ALA A 873 -22.71 43.06 27.28
N GLU A 874 -24.03 42.89 27.10
CA GLU A 874 -24.69 42.13 26.02
C GLU A 874 -25.49 43.01 25.01
N VAL A 875 -25.70 42.50 23.76
CA VAL A 875 -26.98 42.57 22.95
C VAL A 875 -27.43 43.98 22.42
N PRO A 876 -28.20 44.16 21.29
CA PRO A 876 -29.17 43.27 20.61
C PRO A 876 -29.14 43.16 19.04
N VAL A 877 -30.11 42.38 18.55
CA VAL A 877 -30.50 42.03 17.16
C VAL A 877 -31.63 42.95 16.61
N GLU A 878 -31.67 43.26 15.31
CA GLU A 878 -32.90 43.30 14.47
C GLU A 878 -32.65 43.63 12.97
N GLY A 879 -33.55 43.19 12.08
CA GLY A 879 -33.70 43.70 10.69
C GLY A 879 -33.89 42.65 9.60
N ALA A 880 -35.07 42.59 8.96
CA ALA A 880 -35.40 41.59 7.93
C ALA A 880 -36.08 42.19 6.68
N ALA A 881 -35.90 41.47 5.56
CA ALA A 881 -36.72 41.42 4.34
C ALA A 881 -36.90 42.66 3.44
N GLU A 882 -36.67 42.46 2.13
CA GLU A 882 -37.64 42.83 1.10
C GLU A 882 -37.49 41.94 -0.16
N ALA A 883 -38.56 41.76 -0.93
CA ALA A 883 -38.65 40.84 -2.07
C ALA A 883 -39.22 41.55 -3.31
N VAL A 884 -38.92 41.05 -4.53
CA VAL A 884 -39.50 41.56 -5.78
C VAL A 884 -39.90 40.43 -6.75
N GLU A 885 -41.11 40.57 -7.31
CA GLU A 885 -41.82 39.72 -8.28
C GLU A 885 -42.32 40.66 -9.43
N VAL A 886 -42.71 40.29 -10.66
CA VAL A 886 -43.11 39.03 -11.32
C VAL A 886 -42.73 39.12 -12.82
N ALA A 887 -42.33 38.02 -13.48
CA ALA A 887 -42.55 37.88 -14.94
C ALA A 887 -42.48 36.42 -15.47
N ASP A 888 -43.64 35.81 -15.67
CA ASP A 888 -43.83 34.55 -16.42
C ASP A 888 -43.71 34.78 -17.95
N ILE A 889 -42.99 33.90 -18.66
CA ILE A 889 -43.24 33.62 -20.10
C ILE A 889 -43.14 32.10 -20.33
N GLY A 890 -44.22 31.53 -20.89
CA GLY A 890 -44.35 30.10 -21.18
C GLY A 890 -43.56 29.58 -22.40
N PRO A 891 -43.70 28.29 -22.72
CA PRO A 891 -42.68 27.51 -23.42
C PRO A 891 -42.87 27.43 -24.95
N ASP A 892 -41.78 27.21 -25.69
CA ASP A 892 -41.53 26.02 -26.54
C ASP A 892 -40.26 26.22 -27.40
N ALA A 893 -39.29 25.29 -27.31
CA ALA A 893 -38.19 25.09 -28.28
C ALA A 893 -37.31 23.87 -27.91
N SER A 894 -37.77 22.66 -28.28
CA SER A 894 -36.95 21.49 -28.64
C SER A 894 -35.55 21.34 -28.00
N VAL A 895 -35.48 20.62 -26.88
CA VAL A 895 -34.22 20.05 -26.37
C VAL A 895 -33.89 18.76 -27.15
N PRO A 896 -32.73 18.63 -27.83
CA PRO A 896 -32.29 17.35 -28.37
C PRO A 896 -31.88 16.42 -27.22
N PRO A 897 -32.01 15.09 -27.36
CA PRO A 897 -31.88 14.17 -26.24
C PRO A 897 -30.47 14.18 -25.63
N LYS A 898 -30.40 14.18 -24.29
CA LYS A 898 -29.17 13.84 -23.57
C LYS A 898 -28.74 12.44 -23.99
N ASN A 899 -27.62 12.31 -24.69
CA ASN A 899 -26.92 11.03 -24.78
C ASN A 899 -26.50 10.63 -23.37
N LYS A 900 -26.73 9.38 -22.98
CA LYS A 900 -25.95 8.76 -21.92
C LYS A 900 -24.51 8.71 -22.40
N GLU A 901 -23.57 9.20 -21.61
CA GLU A 901 -22.16 8.90 -21.83
C GLU A 901 -21.83 7.57 -21.15
N ASP A 902 -21.46 6.59 -21.97
CA ASP A 902 -21.15 5.24 -21.54
C ASP A 902 -19.69 5.17 -21.02
N GLY A 903 -19.46 5.60 -19.77
CA GLY A 903 -18.22 5.28 -19.04
C GLY A 903 -18.16 3.78 -18.76
N CYS A 904 -17.10 3.09 -19.21
CA CYS A 904 -16.86 1.62 -19.18
C CYS A 904 -18.14 0.77 -18.98
N SER A 905 -19.13 0.98 -19.87
CA SER A 905 -20.51 0.72 -19.48
C SER A 905 -20.90 -0.74 -19.63
N CYS A 906 -21.01 -1.41 -18.50
CA CYS A 906 -21.77 -2.64 -18.38
C CYS A 906 -23.04 -2.36 -17.58
N ALA A 907 -24.08 -1.99 -18.32
CA ALA A 907 -25.43 -1.92 -17.79
C ALA A 907 -25.93 -3.35 -17.56
N VAL A 908 -26.03 -3.75 -16.29
CA VAL A 908 -26.66 -5.04 -15.91
C VAL A 908 -28.08 -5.06 -16.44
N SER A 909 -28.32 -5.84 -17.49
CA SER A 909 -29.67 -5.99 -18.04
C SER A 909 -30.53 -6.75 -17.04
N ALA A 910 -31.33 -6.01 -16.27
CA ALA A 910 -32.34 -6.59 -15.40
C ALA A 910 -33.35 -7.36 -16.27
N ALA A 911 -33.13 -8.67 -16.41
CA ALA A 911 -33.91 -9.55 -17.26
C ALA A 911 -35.35 -9.63 -16.75
N LYS A 912 -36.21 -8.73 -17.24
CA LYS A 912 -37.66 -8.80 -17.09
C LYS A 912 -38.15 -10.08 -17.75
N ARG A 913 -38.25 -11.14 -16.95
CA ARG A 913 -38.89 -12.42 -17.32
C ARG A 913 -40.24 -12.09 -17.97
N PRO A 914 -40.53 -12.57 -19.20
CA PRO A 914 -41.80 -12.32 -19.83
C PRO A 914 -42.89 -13.10 -19.07
N LEU A 915 -43.63 -12.40 -18.19
CA LEU A 915 -44.82 -12.94 -17.55
C LEU A 915 -45.85 -13.29 -18.62
N SER A 916 -46.05 -14.59 -18.82
CA SER A 916 -47.01 -15.16 -19.76
C SER A 916 -48.44 -14.71 -19.41
N LYS A 917 -48.98 -13.75 -20.18
CA LYS A 917 -50.41 -13.41 -20.14
C LYS A 917 -51.22 -14.56 -20.73
N GLY A 918 -51.65 -15.49 -19.88
CA GLY A 918 -52.27 -16.72 -20.38
C GLY A 918 -52.95 -17.63 -19.36
N LEU A 919 -53.56 -17.10 -18.29
CA LEU A 919 -54.72 -17.66 -17.55
C LEU A 919 -54.96 -16.83 -16.27
N LEU A 920 -55.92 -15.90 -16.30
CA LEU A 920 -56.66 -15.35 -15.14
C LEU A 920 -57.54 -14.12 -15.47
N SER A 921 -57.59 -13.66 -16.72
CA SER A 921 -58.59 -12.69 -17.22
C SER A 921 -59.95 -13.33 -17.56
N ALA A 922 -60.36 -14.34 -16.79
CA ALA A 922 -61.58 -15.11 -17.01
C ALA A 922 -62.41 -15.33 -15.73
N LEU A 923 -62.28 -14.46 -14.72
CA LEU A 923 -63.10 -14.54 -13.49
C LEU A 923 -63.26 -13.23 -12.68
N SER A 924 -63.20 -12.05 -13.31
CA SER A 924 -63.49 -10.77 -12.63
C SER A 924 -64.34 -9.77 -13.44
N GLY A 925 -64.53 -9.97 -14.75
CA GLY A 925 -65.37 -9.12 -15.60
C GLY A 925 -66.88 -9.32 -15.43
N LEU A 926 -67.34 -9.66 -14.21
CA LEU A 926 -68.73 -10.04 -13.94
C LEU A 926 -69.21 -9.64 -12.52
N LEU A 927 -68.70 -8.51 -12.00
CA LEU A 927 -69.26 -7.77 -10.86
C LEU A 927 -69.31 -6.25 -11.12
N LEU A 928 -69.49 -5.85 -12.38
CA LEU A 928 -69.71 -4.45 -12.79
C LEU A 928 -71.11 -4.30 -13.39
N GLY A 929 -72.05 -3.95 -12.52
CA GLY A 929 -73.48 -3.85 -12.82
C GLY A 929 -74.22 -3.61 -11.51
N LEU A 930 -74.26 -2.35 -11.08
CA LEU A 930 -75.04 -1.93 -9.91
C LEU A 930 -76.51 -2.37 -10.04
N TRP A 931 -77.10 -2.71 -8.90
CA TRP A 931 -78.54 -2.85 -8.66
C TRP A 931 -79.25 -4.15 -9.13
N ALA A 932 -80.22 -4.57 -8.31
CA ALA A 932 -81.28 -5.55 -8.57
C ALA A 932 -80.91 -7.04 -8.83
N THR A 933 -80.85 -7.78 -7.72
CA THR A 933 -81.36 -9.15 -7.52
C THR A 933 -82.09 -9.89 -8.67
N ARG A 934 -81.73 -11.18 -8.82
CA ARG A 934 -82.54 -12.31 -9.33
C ARG A 934 -82.84 -12.42 -10.85
N ARG A 935 -81.99 -13.25 -11.48
CA ARG A 935 -82.33 -14.45 -12.29
C ARG A 935 -83.26 -14.32 -13.53
N ARG A 936 -82.71 -14.85 -14.64
CA ARG A 936 -83.37 -15.53 -15.77
C ARG A 936 -84.19 -14.66 -16.74
N ARG A 937 -83.73 -14.61 -17.99
CA ARG A 937 -84.11 -15.64 -18.99
C ARG A 937 -82.90 -16.09 -19.78
#